data_AF-A0A974C8F8-F1
#
_entry.id   AF-A0A974C8F8-F1
#
_cell.length_a   1.000
_cell.length_b   1.000
_cell.length_c   1.000
_cell.angle_alpha   90.00
_cell.angle_beta   90.00
_cell.angle_gamma   90.00
#
_symmetry.space_group_name_H-M   'P 1'
#
loop_
_entity.id
_entity.type
_entity.pdbx_description
1 polymer ?
#
loop_
_entity_poly.entity_id
_entity_poly.type
_entity_poly.pdbx_seq_one_letter_code
_entity_poly.pdbx_strand_id
1 'polypeptide(L)'
;MGDGEMSIFGEAAQFLRKSDKERLEAQSKPFDAKNTVFVDDPKELYVKGLVTAREDGKVTVKTDDGRTVTVKESQIYPQNPPKYDKIEDMAMMTHLNEASVLYNLKERYAAWMIYTYSGLFCATVNPYKWLPVYNPEVVAGYRGKKRMETPPHIFSLSDNAYQAMLTDRENQSVLITGESGAGKTVNTKRVIQYFATIAALGDAGKKKELSNSLQGNLEDQIIQANPLLEAFGNAKTVRNDNSSRFGKFIRIHFGTTGKLSSADIETYLLEKSRVTFQLSAERSYHIFYQILTNKKPELVEMLLVTTNPYDFPSISQGEIVVKSINDEDELMATDARIEELEEEIEAERAARAKVEKQRADLSRELEEISERLEEAGGATSAQIEMNKKREAEFQKLRRDLEEATLQHEATAGALRKKHADSVAELGEQIDNLQRVKQKLEKEKSELKMETDDLASNLENVSKSKANLEKVNRVLEDQLSEVKAKDDERQRLLNDLTTQKARLQTETGELSRQLEERESLISQLSRGKQGFTQQVEELKRQLEEETKAKNALAHALQSSRHDCDLLREQFEEEQEAKAELQRSLSKANGEVSQWRTKYETDAIQRTEELEEAKKKLAQRLQDAEEQVEAVNSKCASLEKTKQRLQAEVEDLMVDVERANGAATALDKKQRNFDKGSLEHEEAKILRVQLELNQVKSEVDRKIAEKDEEIEQLKRNSQRAVDTMQSTLDSEIRSRNDALRLKKKMEGDLNELEIQLGHANRQASEAQKQLRNFQAQFKESQLQLDDAVRGQEDLKEQVAVIERRNNLFQAEIEENRAALEQTERSRKIAEQELLDASERLQLFHSQNTSLINSKKKLESDISQLQNEAEEAVQESRNAEEKAKKAITDAALMAEELKKEQDTSAHLERMKKNLEQTVKDLQHRLDEAEQLAMKGGKKQLQKLESREEQANTQLSRFRKVQHELEEAEERADIAESQVNKIRTKSRDIGGKKESEE
;
A
#
# COMPACT_ATOMS: atom_id res chain seq x y z
N MET A 1 13.68 -9.07 -38.20
CA MET A 1 12.44 -9.25 -38.98
C MET A 1 12.57 -8.75 -40.40
N GLY A 2 12.85 -9.70 -41.28
CA GLY A 2 12.54 -9.60 -42.71
C GLY A 2 11.13 -10.15 -43.00
N ASP A 3 10.74 -10.16 -44.27
CA ASP A 3 9.35 -10.47 -44.70
C ASP A 3 8.79 -11.79 -44.16
N GLY A 4 9.62 -12.84 -44.07
CA GLY A 4 9.20 -14.13 -43.50
C GLY A 4 8.85 -14.08 -42.02
N GLU A 5 9.57 -13.28 -41.23
CA GLU A 5 9.30 -13.09 -39.79
C GLU A 5 8.08 -12.20 -39.55
N MET A 6 7.76 -11.29 -40.49
CA MET A 6 6.58 -10.43 -40.41
C MET A 6 5.25 -11.17 -40.64
N SER A 7 5.29 -12.40 -41.18
CA SER A 7 4.10 -13.22 -41.44
C SER A 7 3.27 -13.53 -40.18
N ILE A 8 3.89 -13.53 -39.00
CA ILE A 8 3.21 -13.77 -37.71
C ILE A 8 2.16 -12.70 -37.38
N PHE A 9 2.24 -11.53 -38.00
CA PHE A 9 1.31 -10.42 -37.80
C PHE A 9 0.16 -10.41 -38.83
N GLY A 10 0.12 -11.37 -39.76
CA GLY A 10 -0.95 -11.49 -40.76
C GLY A 10 -1.19 -10.18 -41.53
N GLU A 11 -2.45 -9.79 -41.65
CA GLU A 11 -2.87 -8.55 -42.34
C GLU A 11 -2.32 -7.27 -41.68
N ALA A 12 -1.93 -7.32 -40.41
CA ALA A 12 -1.38 -6.19 -39.68
C ALA A 12 0.04 -5.83 -40.11
N ALA A 13 0.79 -6.76 -40.72
CA ALA A 13 2.20 -6.60 -41.06
C ALA A 13 2.48 -5.29 -41.82
N GLN A 14 1.67 -4.98 -42.84
CA GLN A 14 1.82 -3.78 -43.68
C GLN A 14 1.70 -2.44 -42.94
N PHE A 15 1.06 -2.45 -41.76
CA PHE A 15 0.83 -1.30 -40.88
C PHE A 15 1.87 -1.22 -39.75
N LEU A 16 2.68 -2.25 -39.57
CA LEU A 16 3.74 -2.31 -38.57
C LEU A 16 5.11 -2.06 -39.20
N ARG A 17 5.40 -2.71 -40.33
CA ARG A 17 6.65 -2.58 -41.09
C ARG A 17 6.41 -2.81 -42.58
N LYS A 18 7.04 -2.00 -43.44
CA LYS A 18 7.02 -2.21 -44.89
C LYS A 18 7.87 -3.40 -45.31
N SER A 19 7.55 -3.97 -46.47
CA SER A 19 8.29 -5.12 -46.99
C SER A 19 9.77 -4.79 -47.18
N ASP A 20 10.63 -5.80 -47.09
CA ASP A 20 12.07 -5.61 -47.31
C ASP A 20 12.37 -5.02 -48.68
N LYS A 21 11.55 -5.36 -49.69
CA LYS A 21 11.61 -4.75 -51.02
C LYS A 21 11.36 -3.24 -50.99
N GLU A 22 10.25 -2.80 -50.40
CA GLU A 22 9.92 -1.37 -50.31
C GLU A 22 10.95 -0.59 -49.50
N ARG A 23 11.48 -1.20 -48.42
CA ARG A 23 12.53 -0.61 -47.59
C ARG A 23 13.83 -0.46 -48.38
N LEU A 24 14.26 -1.49 -49.12
CA LEU A 24 15.47 -1.45 -49.92
C LEU A 24 15.36 -0.40 -51.04
N GLU A 25 14.21 -0.30 -51.71
CA GLU A 25 13.93 0.72 -52.72
C GLU A 25 13.97 2.14 -52.12
N ALA A 26 13.41 2.33 -50.93
CA ALA A 26 13.46 3.61 -50.24
C ALA A 26 14.88 4.02 -49.80
N GLN A 27 15.64 3.06 -49.26
CA GLN A 27 16.99 3.29 -48.73
C GLN A 27 18.05 3.48 -49.82
N SER A 28 17.78 2.99 -51.03
CA SER A 28 18.69 3.11 -52.20
C SER A 28 18.48 4.39 -53.02
N LYS A 29 17.55 5.27 -52.60
CA LYS A 29 17.33 6.55 -53.30
C LYS A 29 18.61 7.42 -53.31
N PRO A 30 18.92 8.10 -54.43
CA PRO A 30 20.03 9.04 -54.49
C PRO A 30 19.88 10.14 -53.43
N PHE A 31 20.97 10.45 -52.73
CA PHE A 31 20.97 11.46 -51.67
C PHE A 31 22.26 12.25 -51.67
N ASP A 32 22.13 13.57 -51.70
CA ASP A 32 23.25 14.50 -51.53
C ASP A 32 23.23 15.06 -50.11
N ALA A 33 24.12 14.54 -49.27
CA ALA A 33 24.21 14.91 -47.86
C ALA A 33 24.59 16.38 -47.62
N LYS A 34 25.24 17.05 -48.59
CA LYS A 34 25.68 18.45 -48.41
C LYS A 34 24.58 19.45 -48.75
N ASN A 35 23.72 19.10 -49.71
CA ASN A 35 22.75 20.03 -50.26
C ASN A 35 21.30 19.71 -49.86
N THR A 36 21.00 18.49 -49.41
CA THR A 36 19.64 18.10 -49.02
C THR A 36 19.34 18.52 -47.58
N VAL A 37 18.46 19.49 -47.39
CA VAL A 37 18.21 20.16 -46.10
C VAL A 37 16.72 20.36 -45.81
N PHE A 38 16.37 20.56 -44.54
CA PHE A 38 15.12 21.17 -44.12
C PHE A 38 15.33 22.67 -43.90
N VAL A 39 14.30 23.46 -44.17
CA VAL A 39 14.30 24.91 -43.96
C VAL A 39 13.00 25.34 -43.28
N ASP A 40 13.09 26.37 -42.44
CA ASP A 40 11.94 27.00 -41.79
C ASP A 40 10.91 27.47 -42.84
N ASP A 41 9.63 27.14 -42.63
CA ASP A 41 8.51 27.66 -43.41
C ASP A 41 7.45 28.31 -42.49
N PRO A 42 6.98 29.53 -42.78
CA PRO A 42 6.01 30.22 -41.93
C PRO A 42 4.66 29.52 -41.78
N LYS A 43 4.29 28.62 -42.70
CA LYS A 43 2.99 27.92 -42.69
C LYS A 43 3.13 26.45 -42.28
N GLU A 44 4.13 25.75 -42.82
CA GLU A 44 4.34 24.32 -42.60
C GLU A 44 5.38 23.99 -41.53
N LEU A 45 5.93 25.02 -40.88
CA LEU A 45 7.03 24.96 -39.91
C LEU A 45 8.36 24.54 -40.52
N TYR A 46 8.42 23.39 -41.20
CA TYR A 46 9.61 22.88 -41.88
C TYR A 46 9.28 22.26 -43.23
N VAL A 47 10.03 22.63 -44.27
CA VAL A 47 9.93 22.04 -45.62
C VAL A 47 11.25 21.46 -46.08
N LYS A 48 11.19 20.40 -46.90
CA LYS A 48 12.36 19.83 -47.57
C LYS A 48 12.81 20.73 -48.73
N GLY A 49 14.11 20.78 -48.96
CA GLY A 49 14.67 21.44 -50.13
C GLY A 49 16.13 21.10 -50.39
N LEU A 50 16.62 21.62 -51.51
CA LEU A 50 17.98 21.49 -51.99
C LEU A 50 18.68 22.85 -51.97
N VAL A 51 19.84 22.94 -51.34
CA VAL A 51 20.70 24.13 -51.37
C VAL A 51 21.19 24.35 -52.80
N THR A 52 20.93 25.54 -53.35
CA THR A 52 21.38 25.93 -54.69
C THR A 52 22.52 26.93 -54.68
N ALA A 53 22.60 27.79 -53.65
CA ALA A 53 23.67 28.78 -53.51
C ALA A 53 23.93 29.13 -52.04
N ARG A 54 25.17 29.52 -51.72
CA ARG A 54 25.59 30.00 -50.39
C ARG A 54 26.41 31.28 -50.61
N GLU A 55 25.85 32.43 -50.20
CA GLU A 55 26.41 33.76 -50.44
C GLU A 55 26.18 34.65 -49.20
N ASP A 56 27.19 35.41 -48.77
CA ASP A 56 27.11 36.39 -47.68
C ASP A 56 26.46 35.91 -46.37
N GLY A 57 26.72 34.65 -45.97
CA GLY A 57 26.16 34.06 -44.74
C GLY A 57 24.66 33.70 -44.84
N LYS A 58 24.09 33.76 -46.05
CA LYS A 58 22.75 33.30 -46.38
C LYS A 58 22.83 32.11 -47.33
N VAL A 59 21.81 31.27 -47.29
CA VAL A 59 21.69 30.09 -48.13
C VAL A 59 20.38 30.15 -48.88
N THR A 60 20.48 29.96 -50.18
CA THR A 60 19.33 29.85 -51.07
C THR A 60 18.99 28.38 -51.23
N VAL A 61 17.78 28.02 -50.84
CA VAL A 61 17.23 26.67 -50.86
C VAL A 61 16.06 26.63 -51.84
N LYS A 62 16.09 25.70 -52.78
CA LYS A 62 14.94 25.36 -53.63
C LYS A 62 14.14 24.28 -52.93
N THR A 63 12.94 24.61 -52.47
CA THR A 63 12.07 23.70 -51.73
C THR A 63 11.39 22.71 -52.68
N ASP A 64 10.95 21.56 -52.15
CA ASP A 64 10.33 20.48 -52.93
C ASP A 64 9.00 20.91 -53.59
N ASP A 65 8.34 21.92 -53.06
CA ASP A 65 7.14 22.55 -53.64
C ASP A 65 7.46 23.55 -54.77
N GLY A 66 8.72 23.68 -55.15
CA GLY A 66 9.20 24.51 -56.25
C GLY A 66 9.49 25.97 -55.88
N ARG A 67 9.27 26.40 -54.63
CA ARG A 67 9.66 27.74 -54.17
C ARG A 67 11.18 27.84 -54.01
N THR A 68 11.69 29.07 -54.04
CA THR A 68 13.09 29.37 -53.71
C THR A 68 13.09 30.34 -52.55
N VAL A 69 13.74 29.95 -51.46
CA VAL A 69 13.81 30.72 -50.22
C VAL A 69 15.26 30.99 -49.86
N THR A 70 15.55 32.22 -49.45
CA THR A 70 16.89 32.60 -48.98
C THR A 70 16.82 32.84 -47.48
N VAL A 71 17.48 31.98 -46.72
CA VAL A 71 17.44 31.96 -45.25
C VAL A 71 18.85 32.08 -44.68
N LYS A 72 18.96 32.32 -43.37
CA LYS A 72 20.26 32.28 -42.69
C LYS A 72 20.72 30.84 -42.51
N GLU A 73 22.03 30.61 -42.44
CA GLU A 73 22.61 29.27 -42.20
C GLU A 73 22.02 28.57 -40.95
N SER A 74 21.67 29.32 -39.91
CA SER A 74 21.08 28.78 -38.68
C SER A 74 19.64 28.27 -38.81
N GLN A 75 18.96 28.57 -39.92
CA GLN A 75 17.57 28.17 -40.20
C GLN A 75 17.48 26.97 -41.13
N ILE A 76 18.59 26.26 -41.26
CA ILE A 76 18.77 25.14 -42.17
C ILE A 76 19.19 23.95 -41.33
N TYR A 77 18.51 22.84 -41.53
CA TYR A 77 18.74 21.63 -40.77
C TYR A 77 19.10 20.50 -41.73
N PRO A 78 20.19 19.75 -41.51
CA PRO A 78 20.54 18.65 -42.40
C PRO A 78 19.47 17.55 -42.36
N GLN A 79 19.14 16.98 -43.52
CA GLN A 79 18.28 15.80 -43.61
C GLN A 79 19.07 14.52 -43.30
N ASN A 80 18.42 13.53 -42.72
CA ASN A 80 19.02 12.21 -42.58
C ASN A 80 19.11 11.50 -43.94
N PRO A 81 20.18 10.72 -44.20
CA PRO A 81 20.27 9.93 -45.42
C PRO A 81 19.15 8.86 -45.52
N PRO A 82 18.76 8.43 -46.73
CA PRO A 82 17.61 7.54 -46.96
C PRO A 82 17.66 6.20 -46.22
N LYS A 83 18.84 5.75 -45.78
CA LYS A 83 18.97 4.58 -44.89
C LYS A 83 18.15 4.70 -43.59
N TYR A 84 17.83 5.93 -43.16
CA TYR A 84 17.00 6.24 -42.00
C TYR A 84 15.53 6.52 -42.35
N ASP A 85 15.12 6.36 -43.61
CA ASP A 85 13.74 6.58 -44.03
C ASP A 85 12.79 5.65 -43.26
N LYS A 86 11.74 6.24 -42.67
CA LYS A 86 10.74 5.57 -41.83
C LYS A 86 11.36 4.70 -40.73
N ILE A 87 12.47 5.13 -40.13
CA ILE A 87 13.10 4.35 -39.08
C ILE A 87 12.16 4.13 -37.90
N GLU A 88 12.28 2.94 -37.31
CA GLU A 88 11.43 2.50 -36.21
C GLU A 88 11.77 3.15 -34.88
N ASP A 89 13.06 3.45 -34.65
CA ASP A 89 13.53 4.21 -33.49
C ASP A 89 14.31 5.44 -33.95
N MET A 90 13.71 6.62 -33.72
CA MET A 90 14.29 7.90 -34.15
C MET A 90 15.59 8.24 -33.41
N ALA A 91 15.84 7.64 -32.24
CA ALA A 91 17.11 7.83 -31.53
C ALA A 91 18.32 7.29 -32.30
N MET A 92 18.10 6.46 -33.32
CA MET A 92 19.16 5.90 -34.17
C MET A 92 19.54 6.82 -35.34
N MET A 93 18.85 7.95 -35.53
CA MET A 93 19.14 8.92 -36.59
C MET A 93 20.47 9.63 -36.34
N THR A 94 21.17 10.01 -37.43
CA THR A 94 22.40 10.81 -37.33
C THR A 94 22.10 12.25 -36.96
N HIS A 95 21.08 12.84 -37.59
CA HIS A 95 20.62 14.20 -37.33
C HIS A 95 19.32 14.14 -36.54
N LEU A 96 19.39 14.48 -35.26
CA LEU A 96 18.23 14.49 -34.37
C LEU A 96 17.75 15.93 -34.12
N ASN A 97 17.25 16.57 -35.16
CA ASN A 97 16.62 17.89 -35.13
C ASN A 97 15.09 17.78 -35.20
N GLU A 98 14.38 18.87 -34.85
CA GLU A 98 12.91 18.90 -34.80
C GLU A 98 12.27 18.50 -36.15
N ALA A 99 12.82 19.00 -37.25
CA ALA A 99 12.38 18.67 -38.60
C ALA A 99 12.54 17.16 -38.91
N SER A 100 13.65 16.54 -38.52
CA SER A 100 13.88 15.11 -38.76
C SER A 100 12.89 14.22 -38.02
N VAL A 101 12.59 14.56 -36.76
CA VAL A 101 11.58 13.85 -35.96
C VAL A 101 10.19 14.00 -36.60
N LEU A 102 9.81 15.23 -36.95
CA LEU A 102 8.53 15.53 -37.59
C LEU A 102 8.36 14.75 -38.90
N TYR A 103 9.35 14.78 -39.78
CA TYR A 103 9.26 14.12 -41.09
C TYR A 103 9.24 12.61 -40.98
N ASN A 104 9.98 12.00 -40.04
CA ASN A 104 9.90 10.56 -39.84
C ASN A 104 8.51 10.12 -39.38
N LEU A 105 7.92 10.85 -38.42
CA LEU A 105 6.54 10.59 -37.98
C LEU A 105 5.55 10.80 -39.12
N LYS A 106 5.68 11.90 -39.88
CA LYS A 106 4.82 12.25 -41.03
C LYS A 106 4.87 11.17 -42.11
N GLU A 107 6.04 10.67 -42.47
CA GLU A 107 6.23 9.67 -43.52
C GLU A 107 5.81 8.26 -43.09
N ARG A 108 6.04 7.90 -41.81
CA ARG A 108 5.52 6.65 -41.26
C ARG A 108 4.00 6.67 -41.19
N TYR A 109 3.43 7.78 -40.73
CA TYR A 109 1.98 7.96 -40.67
C TYR A 109 1.33 7.95 -42.06
N ALA A 110 1.92 8.62 -43.05
CA ALA A 110 1.45 8.59 -44.44
C ALA A 110 1.48 7.17 -45.03
N ALA A 111 2.36 6.31 -44.52
CA ALA A 111 2.46 4.91 -44.87
C ALA A 111 1.58 3.98 -43.98
N TRP A 112 0.68 4.56 -43.18
CA TRP A 112 -0.21 3.90 -42.21
C TRP A 112 0.49 3.16 -41.06
N MET A 113 1.74 3.53 -40.75
CA MET A 113 2.46 3.04 -39.58
C MET A 113 2.36 4.07 -38.44
N ILE A 114 1.45 3.81 -37.49
CA ILE A 114 1.08 4.79 -36.46
C ILE A 114 1.98 4.79 -35.22
N TYR A 115 2.77 3.74 -35.03
CA TYR A 115 3.68 3.58 -33.90
C TYR A 115 5.13 3.80 -34.33
N THR A 116 5.86 4.58 -33.55
CA THR A 116 7.28 4.89 -33.77
C THR A 116 7.98 5.08 -32.42
N TYR A 117 9.16 4.49 -32.23
CA TYR A 117 9.97 4.73 -31.05
C TYR A 117 10.80 6.01 -31.16
N SER A 118 11.05 6.63 -30.02
CA SER A 118 12.00 7.73 -29.84
C SER A 118 12.75 7.50 -28.54
N GLY A 119 13.78 6.66 -28.57
CA GLY A 119 14.49 6.24 -27.35
C GLY A 119 13.58 5.39 -26.47
N LEU A 120 13.21 5.88 -25.29
CA LEU A 120 12.27 5.17 -24.38
C LEU A 120 10.80 5.37 -24.78
N PHE A 121 10.48 6.41 -25.54
CA PHE A 121 9.10 6.77 -25.85
C PHE A 121 8.53 5.92 -27.00
N CYS A 122 7.26 5.55 -26.89
CA CYS A 122 6.46 5.03 -28.00
C CYS A 122 5.50 6.13 -28.48
N ALA A 123 5.87 6.83 -29.54
CA ALA A 123 5.02 7.85 -30.16
C ALA A 123 3.88 7.16 -30.93
N THR A 124 2.64 7.53 -30.59
CA THR A 124 1.42 7.00 -31.20
C THR A 124 0.65 8.12 -31.87
N VAL A 125 0.43 8.02 -33.19
CA VAL A 125 -0.35 9.00 -33.96
C VAL A 125 -1.75 8.45 -34.16
N ASN A 126 -2.79 9.22 -33.81
CA ASN A 126 -4.18 8.80 -33.96
C ASN A 126 -4.52 8.54 -35.45
N PRO A 127 -4.92 7.31 -35.85
CA PRO A 127 -5.16 6.97 -37.26
C PRO A 127 -6.42 7.58 -37.87
N TYR A 128 -7.39 8.00 -37.06
CA TYR A 128 -8.75 8.35 -37.49
C TYR A 128 -9.43 7.29 -38.39
N LYS A 129 -8.95 6.06 -38.32
CA LYS A 129 -9.40 4.91 -39.11
C LYS A 129 -9.11 3.63 -38.34
N TRP A 130 -9.98 2.64 -38.50
CA TRP A 130 -9.73 1.31 -37.95
C TRP A 130 -8.55 0.64 -38.67
N LEU A 131 -7.65 0.03 -37.88
CA LEU A 131 -6.49 -0.73 -38.35
C LEU A 131 -6.49 -2.11 -37.67
N PRO A 132 -6.12 -3.19 -38.38
CA PRO A 132 -6.10 -4.56 -37.84
C PRO A 132 -4.93 -4.84 -36.88
N VAL A 133 -4.25 -3.80 -36.37
CA VAL A 133 -3.06 -3.91 -35.49
C VAL A 133 -3.39 -4.35 -34.06
N TYR A 134 -4.67 -4.48 -33.71
CA TYR A 134 -5.14 -4.94 -32.40
C TYR A 134 -5.72 -6.35 -32.43
N ASN A 135 -5.57 -7.07 -33.55
CA ASN A 135 -6.10 -8.43 -33.68
C ASN A 135 -5.38 -9.41 -32.73
N PRO A 136 -6.03 -10.53 -32.34
CA PRO A 136 -5.43 -11.54 -31.46
C PRO A 136 -4.09 -12.11 -31.97
N GLU A 137 -3.92 -12.24 -33.29
CA GLU A 137 -2.67 -12.67 -33.92
C GLU A 137 -1.50 -11.72 -33.58
N VAL A 138 -1.78 -10.42 -33.53
CA VAL A 138 -0.78 -9.40 -33.18
C VAL A 138 -0.41 -9.51 -31.69
N VAL A 139 -1.38 -9.74 -30.81
CA VAL A 139 -1.12 -10.00 -29.38
C VAL A 139 -0.17 -11.19 -29.23
N ALA A 140 -0.42 -12.29 -29.95
CA ALA A 140 0.46 -13.46 -29.94
C ALA A 140 1.86 -13.14 -30.52
N GLY A 141 1.95 -12.34 -31.58
CA GLY A 141 3.21 -11.95 -32.21
C GLY A 141 4.13 -11.09 -31.34
N TYR A 142 3.56 -10.31 -30.40
CA TYR A 142 4.32 -9.47 -29.46
C TYR A 142 4.68 -10.17 -28.14
N ARG A 143 4.05 -11.30 -27.83
CA ARG A 143 4.21 -11.99 -26.55
C ARG A 143 5.64 -12.50 -26.33
N GLY A 144 6.25 -12.11 -25.21
CA GLY A 144 7.59 -12.55 -24.81
C GLY A 144 8.72 -12.01 -25.72
N LYS A 145 8.44 -11.00 -26.54
CA LYS A 145 9.40 -10.42 -27.47
C LYS A 145 10.02 -9.16 -26.91
N LYS A 146 11.34 -9.03 -27.05
CA LYS A 146 12.03 -7.78 -26.72
C LYS A 146 11.66 -6.71 -27.73
N ARG A 147 11.72 -5.44 -27.30
CA ARG A 147 11.43 -4.27 -28.14
C ARG A 147 12.18 -4.25 -29.48
N MET A 148 13.44 -4.69 -29.51
CA MET A 148 14.26 -4.70 -30.73
C MET A 148 13.91 -5.84 -31.70
N GLU A 149 13.20 -6.87 -31.23
CA GLU A 149 12.86 -8.04 -32.02
C GLU A 149 11.59 -7.84 -32.84
N THR A 150 10.76 -6.86 -32.48
CA THR A 150 9.45 -6.62 -33.10
C THR A 150 9.33 -5.17 -33.58
N PRO A 151 8.46 -4.87 -34.57
CA PRO A 151 8.21 -3.49 -34.99
C PRO A 151 7.60 -2.66 -33.85
N PRO A 152 7.65 -1.31 -33.91
CA PRO A 152 7.06 -0.45 -32.90
C PRO A 152 5.57 -0.71 -32.69
N HIS A 153 5.19 -0.94 -31.44
CA HIS A 153 3.79 -1.10 -31.05
C HIS A 153 3.60 -0.88 -29.55
N ILE A 154 2.38 -0.51 -29.15
CA ILE A 154 2.04 -0.35 -27.72
C ILE A 154 2.08 -1.68 -26.96
N PHE A 155 1.72 -2.79 -27.61
CA PHE A 155 1.82 -4.13 -27.02
C PHE A 155 3.25 -4.55 -26.69
N SER A 156 4.25 -4.10 -27.45
CA SER A 156 5.64 -4.32 -27.05
C SER A 156 5.93 -3.65 -25.71
N LEU A 157 5.43 -2.42 -25.49
CA LEU A 157 5.61 -1.71 -24.22
C LEU A 157 4.87 -2.40 -23.07
N SER A 158 3.63 -2.84 -23.31
CA SER A 158 2.86 -3.62 -22.32
C SER A 158 3.52 -4.95 -21.99
N ASP A 159 3.97 -5.71 -22.99
CA ASP A 159 4.62 -7.00 -22.79
C ASP A 159 5.94 -6.86 -22.06
N ASN A 160 6.78 -5.90 -22.45
CA ASN A 160 8.06 -5.67 -21.78
C ASN A 160 7.85 -5.22 -20.32
N ALA A 161 6.83 -4.41 -20.03
CA ALA A 161 6.45 -4.09 -18.65
C ALA A 161 6.00 -5.34 -17.88
N TYR A 162 5.15 -6.18 -18.46
CA TYR A 162 4.73 -7.42 -17.81
C TYR A 162 5.91 -8.39 -17.57
N GLN A 163 6.79 -8.57 -18.56
CA GLN A 163 7.98 -9.42 -18.44
C GLN A 163 8.97 -8.89 -17.40
N ALA A 164 9.24 -7.57 -17.39
CA ALA A 164 10.10 -6.94 -16.39
C ALA A 164 9.51 -7.10 -14.98
N MET A 165 8.21 -6.88 -14.81
CA MET A 165 7.52 -7.12 -13.53
C MET A 165 7.70 -8.56 -13.02
N LEU A 166 7.59 -9.56 -13.91
CA LEU A 166 7.77 -10.97 -13.51
C LEU A 166 9.23 -11.36 -13.28
N THR A 167 10.15 -10.79 -14.07
CA THR A 167 11.58 -11.12 -14.03
C THR A 167 12.26 -10.44 -12.86
N ASP A 168 12.07 -9.13 -12.75
CA ASP A 168 12.75 -8.26 -11.78
C ASP A 168 12.00 -8.21 -10.45
N ARG A 169 10.73 -8.66 -10.42
CA ARG A 169 9.84 -8.65 -9.23
C ARG A 169 9.60 -7.24 -8.69
N GLU A 170 9.61 -6.25 -9.57
CA GLU A 170 9.38 -4.85 -9.27
C GLU A 170 8.12 -4.31 -9.98
N ASN A 171 7.45 -3.36 -9.32
CA ASN A 171 6.28 -2.67 -9.88
C ASN A 171 6.65 -1.89 -11.15
N GLN A 172 5.77 -1.89 -12.14
CA GLN A 172 5.98 -1.20 -13.41
C GLN A 172 4.92 -0.13 -13.62
N SER A 173 5.27 0.91 -14.37
CA SER A 173 4.34 1.98 -14.73
C SER A 173 4.37 2.27 -16.23
N VAL A 174 3.19 2.55 -16.80
CA VAL A 174 3.01 2.94 -18.20
C VAL A 174 2.36 4.31 -18.23
N LEU A 175 3.14 5.33 -18.60
CA LEU A 175 2.68 6.72 -18.65
C LEU A 175 2.19 7.07 -20.06
N ILE A 176 0.89 7.33 -20.21
CA ILE A 176 0.26 7.70 -21.48
C ILE A 176 -0.13 9.17 -21.44
N THR A 177 0.60 10.02 -22.15
CA THR A 177 0.39 11.47 -22.23
C THR A 177 0.01 11.93 -23.64
N GLY A 178 -0.55 13.13 -23.74
CA GLY A 178 -0.96 13.74 -25.00
C GLY A 178 -2.08 14.77 -24.82
N GLU A 179 -2.28 15.62 -25.83
CA GLU A 179 -3.38 16.59 -25.85
C GLU A 179 -4.76 15.91 -25.94
N SER A 180 -5.84 16.68 -25.77
CA SER A 180 -7.19 16.15 -26.03
C SER A 180 -7.33 15.75 -27.51
N GLY A 181 -7.92 14.59 -27.76
CA GLY A 181 -8.04 13.97 -29.09
C GLY A 181 -6.85 13.10 -29.53
N ALA A 182 -5.75 13.08 -28.78
CA ALA A 182 -4.56 12.28 -29.14
C ALA A 182 -4.76 10.75 -29.03
N GLY A 183 -5.88 10.28 -28.46
CA GLY A 183 -6.16 8.84 -28.32
C GLY A 183 -5.63 8.20 -27.02
N LYS A 184 -5.41 8.99 -25.96
CA LYS A 184 -4.94 8.49 -24.65
C LYS A 184 -5.82 7.36 -24.11
N THR A 185 -7.13 7.63 -23.96
CA THR A 185 -8.11 6.68 -23.42
C THR A 185 -8.16 5.38 -24.22
N VAL A 186 -8.07 5.48 -25.55
CA VAL A 186 -8.03 4.30 -26.44
C VAL A 186 -6.77 3.47 -26.18
N ASN A 187 -5.60 4.10 -26.11
CA ASN A 187 -4.35 3.40 -25.82
C ASN A 187 -4.36 2.78 -24.41
N THR A 188 -4.88 3.47 -23.40
CA THR A 188 -5.07 2.92 -22.05
C THR A 188 -5.93 1.66 -22.10
N LYS A 189 -7.07 1.68 -22.80
CA LYS A 189 -7.93 0.49 -22.99
C LYS A 189 -7.17 -0.66 -23.66
N ARG A 190 -6.36 -0.38 -24.68
CA ARG A 190 -5.55 -1.41 -25.36
C ARG A 190 -4.48 -2.03 -24.46
N VAL A 191 -3.83 -1.24 -23.61
CA VAL A 191 -2.85 -1.75 -22.63
C VAL A 191 -3.53 -2.68 -21.62
N ILE A 192 -4.68 -2.27 -21.07
CA ILE A 192 -5.45 -3.10 -20.12
C ILE A 192 -5.90 -4.40 -20.78
N GLN A 193 -6.47 -4.31 -21.99
CA GLN A 193 -6.89 -5.47 -22.78
C GLN A 193 -5.74 -6.44 -23.03
N TYR A 194 -4.53 -5.93 -23.28
CA TYR A 194 -3.34 -6.75 -23.44
C TYR A 194 -3.03 -7.52 -22.15
N PHE A 195 -2.95 -6.84 -21.00
CA PHE A 195 -2.69 -7.46 -19.71
C PHE A 195 -3.73 -8.53 -19.34
N ALA A 196 -5.01 -8.22 -19.54
CA ALA A 196 -6.12 -9.16 -19.35
C ALA A 196 -5.94 -10.44 -20.19
N THR A 197 -5.63 -10.26 -21.49
CA THR A 197 -5.49 -11.39 -22.42
C THR A 197 -4.31 -12.29 -22.05
N ILE A 198 -3.15 -11.72 -21.72
CA ILE A 198 -1.95 -12.51 -21.41
C ILE A 198 -2.02 -13.19 -20.03
N ALA A 199 -2.66 -12.55 -19.04
CA ALA A 199 -2.83 -13.10 -17.70
C ALA A 199 -3.84 -14.26 -17.69
N ALA A 200 -4.93 -14.16 -18.46
CA ALA A 200 -5.93 -15.21 -18.61
C ALA A 200 -5.39 -16.49 -19.31
N LEU A 201 -4.45 -16.33 -20.25
CA LEU A 201 -3.83 -17.44 -20.99
C LEU A 201 -2.92 -18.34 -20.12
N GLY A 202 -2.67 -18.00 -18.86
CA GLY A 202 -1.95 -18.84 -17.91
C GLY A 202 -2.68 -20.13 -17.49
N ASP A 203 -3.94 -20.31 -17.90
CA ASP A 203 -4.82 -21.42 -17.49
C ASP A 203 -5.22 -22.35 -18.65
N ALA A 204 -4.27 -22.65 -19.54
CA ALA A 204 -4.45 -23.56 -20.69
C ALA A 204 -4.72 -25.05 -20.33
N GLY A 205 -5.26 -25.33 -19.13
CA GLY A 205 -5.70 -26.65 -18.68
C GLY A 205 -7.21 -26.87 -18.69
N LYS A 206 -8.05 -25.83 -18.81
CA LYS A 206 -9.51 -25.98 -18.86
C LYS A 206 -10.16 -24.98 -19.81
N LYS A 207 -10.29 -25.36 -21.09
CA LYS A 207 -11.35 -24.81 -21.94
C LYS A 207 -12.70 -25.28 -21.37
N LYS A 208 -13.27 -24.50 -20.45
CA LYS A 208 -14.72 -24.52 -20.24
C LYS A 208 -15.35 -23.65 -21.32
N GLU A 209 -16.36 -24.19 -21.99
CA GLU A 209 -17.24 -23.43 -22.86
C GLU A 209 -17.71 -22.17 -22.13
N LEU A 210 -17.75 -21.06 -22.87
CA LEU A 210 -18.32 -19.78 -22.44
C LEU A 210 -19.77 -20.04 -21.98
N SER A 211 -19.99 -20.19 -20.68
CA SER A 211 -21.32 -20.06 -20.12
C SER A 211 -21.69 -18.57 -20.16
N ASN A 212 -22.83 -18.26 -20.77
CA ASN A 212 -23.50 -16.96 -20.74
C ASN A 212 -23.96 -16.58 -19.30
N SER A 213 -23.06 -16.57 -18.33
CA SER A 213 -23.29 -15.86 -17.07
C SER A 213 -22.87 -14.41 -17.29
N LEU A 214 -23.77 -13.47 -17.08
CA LEU A 214 -23.49 -12.03 -17.19
C LEU A 214 -22.38 -11.53 -16.24
N GLN A 215 -21.94 -12.35 -15.28
CA GLN A 215 -20.75 -12.10 -14.47
C GLN A 215 -19.48 -12.38 -15.28
N GLY A 216 -18.88 -11.33 -15.83
CA GLY A 216 -17.58 -11.39 -16.50
C GLY A 216 -16.43 -11.72 -15.54
N ASN A 217 -15.29 -12.13 -16.08
CA ASN A 217 -14.09 -12.31 -15.27
C ASN A 217 -13.55 -10.94 -14.80
N LEU A 218 -12.61 -10.92 -13.85
CA LEU A 218 -11.98 -9.68 -13.35
C LEU A 218 -11.42 -8.80 -14.49
N GLU A 219 -10.94 -9.42 -15.55
CA GLU A 219 -10.53 -8.77 -16.79
C GLU A 219 -11.63 -7.93 -17.44
N ASP A 220 -12.84 -8.48 -17.52
CA ASP A 220 -14.01 -7.84 -18.11
C ASP A 220 -14.47 -6.68 -17.23
N GLN A 221 -14.47 -6.86 -15.91
CA GLN A 221 -14.83 -5.81 -14.94
C GLN A 221 -13.96 -4.56 -15.10
N ILE A 222 -12.63 -4.72 -15.24
CA ILE A 222 -11.71 -3.57 -15.42
C ILE A 222 -12.02 -2.81 -16.73
N ILE A 223 -12.36 -3.53 -17.79
CA ILE A 223 -12.69 -2.93 -19.09
C ILE A 223 -14.07 -2.25 -19.04
N GLN A 224 -15.03 -2.90 -18.39
CA GLN A 224 -16.41 -2.48 -18.26
C GLN A 224 -16.63 -1.34 -17.25
N ALA A 225 -15.65 -1.03 -16.40
CA ALA A 225 -15.67 0.20 -15.59
C ALA A 225 -15.61 1.49 -16.44
N ASN A 226 -15.20 1.42 -17.72
CA ASN A 226 -15.02 2.61 -18.54
C ASN A 226 -16.34 3.29 -18.93
N PRO A 227 -17.38 2.63 -19.48
CA PRO A 227 -18.67 3.26 -19.76
C PRO A 227 -19.20 4.15 -18.63
N LEU A 228 -19.16 3.65 -17.39
CA LEU A 228 -19.56 4.42 -16.22
C LEU A 228 -18.70 5.68 -16.02
N LEU A 229 -17.38 5.55 -16.05
CA LEU A 229 -16.48 6.71 -15.92
C LEU A 229 -16.60 7.68 -17.10
N GLU A 230 -16.93 7.20 -18.29
CA GLU A 230 -17.13 8.03 -19.48
C GLU A 230 -18.43 8.82 -19.40
N ALA A 231 -19.52 8.24 -18.89
CA ALA A 231 -20.78 8.95 -18.69
C ALA A 231 -20.63 10.20 -17.81
N PHE A 232 -19.89 10.08 -16.70
CA PHE A 232 -19.71 11.15 -15.72
C PHE A 232 -18.45 12.02 -15.93
N GLY A 233 -17.46 11.52 -16.65
CA GLY A 233 -16.14 12.14 -16.77
C GLY A 233 -15.72 12.51 -18.20
N ASN A 234 -16.46 12.07 -19.22
CA ASN A 234 -16.22 12.46 -20.60
C ASN A 234 -17.29 13.44 -21.12
N ALA A 235 -16.87 14.26 -22.07
CA ALA A 235 -17.73 15.22 -22.73
C ALA A 235 -17.28 15.45 -24.18
N LYS A 236 -18.20 15.99 -24.99
CA LYS A 236 -17.85 16.47 -26.33
C LYS A 236 -17.10 17.80 -26.25
N THR A 237 -15.95 17.83 -26.91
CA THR A 237 -15.10 19.01 -27.07
C THR A 237 -14.94 19.34 -28.54
N VAL A 238 -14.31 20.48 -28.86
CA VAL A 238 -14.04 20.87 -30.25
C VAL A 238 -13.16 19.83 -31.00
N ARG A 239 -12.26 19.13 -30.28
CA ARG A 239 -11.28 18.21 -30.88
C ARG A 239 -11.68 16.73 -30.83
N ASN A 240 -12.61 16.37 -29.96
CA ASN A 240 -12.99 14.97 -29.74
C ASN A 240 -14.40 14.90 -29.14
N ASP A 241 -15.23 14.05 -29.73
CA ASP A 241 -16.62 13.83 -29.33
C ASP A 241 -16.75 13.13 -27.97
N ASN A 242 -15.76 12.31 -27.60
CA ASN A 242 -15.73 11.59 -26.32
C ASN A 242 -14.42 11.86 -25.56
N SER A 243 -14.19 13.11 -25.17
CA SER A 243 -12.95 13.52 -24.47
C SER A 243 -13.07 13.32 -22.97
N SER A 244 -12.17 12.53 -22.38
CA SER A 244 -12.00 12.49 -20.92
C SER A 244 -11.54 13.85 -20.37
N ARG A 245 -12.22 14.33 -19.34
CA ARG A 245 -11.98 15.62 -18.67
C ARG A 245 -11.48 15.44 -17.23
N PHE A 246 -10.85 14.31 -16.97
CA PHE A 246 -10.19 13.94 -15.72
C PHE A 246 -8.94 13.10 -16.04
N GLY A 247 -7.97 13.12 -15.14
CA GLY A 247 -6.86 12.18 -15.12
C GLY A 247 -7.27 10.86 -14.46
N LYS A 248 -6.76 9.74 -14.96
CA LYS A 248 -7.02 8.40 -14.43
C LYS A 248 -5.69 7.69 -14.19
N PHE A 249 -5.48 7.20 -12.97
CA PHE A 249 -4.40 6.28 -12.64
C PHE A 249 -5.01 4.93 -12.26
N ILE A 250 -4.56 3.88 -12.93
CA ILE A 250 -5.09 2.53 -12.74
C ILE A 250 -3.95 1.67 -12.26
N ARG A 251 -4.10 1.09 -11.07
CA ARG A 251 -3.21 0.04 -10.58
C ARG A 251 -3.83 -1.29 -10.95
N ILE A 252 -3.05 -2.14 -11.60
CA ILE A 252 -3.42 -3.52 -11.91
C ILE A 252 -2.49 -4.40 -11.10
N HIS A 253 -3.06 -5.18 -10.19
CA HIS A 253 -2.31 -6.04 -9.29
C HIS A 253 -2.20 -7.43 -9.88
N PHE A 254 -0.98 -7.96 -9.90
CA PHE A 254 -0.70 -9.32 -10.32
C PHE A 254 -0.21 -10.12 -9.11
N GLY A 255 -0.72 -11.35 -8.97
CA GLY A 255 -0.25 -12.29 -7.95
C GLY A 255 1.17 -12.80 -8.23
N THR A 256 1.71 -13.62 -7.33
CA THR A 256 3.08 -14.16 -7.40
C THR A 256 3.38 -14.96 -8.68
N THR A 257 2.34 -15.53 -9.29
CA THR A 257 2.40 -16.31 -10.54
C THR A 257 2.20 -15.47 -11.80
N GLY A 258 2.00 -14.16 -11.67
CA GLY A 258 1.71 -13.26 -12.79
C GLY A 258 0.25 -13.24 -13.24
N LYS A 259 -0.65 -13.91 -12.50
CA LYS A 259 -2.09 -13.86 -12.74
C LYS A 259 -2.68 -12.55 -12.23
N LEU A 260 -3.71 -12.05 -12.90
CA LEU A 260 -4.46 -10.88 -12.47
C LEU A 260 -5.10 -11.15 -11.10
N SER A 261 -4.93 -10.24 -10.14
CA SER A 261 -5.43 -10.40 -8.77
C SER A 261 -6.51 -9.39 -8.44
N SER A 262 -6.28 -8.11 -8.74
CA SER A 262 -7.22 -7.02 -8.48
C SER A 262 -6.84 -5.79 -9.31
N ALA A 263 -7.68 -4.74 -9.28
CA ALA A 263 -7.34 -3.45 -9.86
C ALA A 263 -7.98 -2.31 -9.07
N ASP A 264 -7.27 -1.18 -8.99
CA ASP A 264 -7.78 0.06 -8.39
C ASP A 264 -7.75 1.18 -9.43
N ILE A 265 -8.72 2.09 -9.34
CA ILE A 265 -8.79 3.28 -10.18
C ILE A 265 -8.81 4.51 -9.27
N GLU A 266 -7.80 5.36 -9.41
CA GLU A 266 -7.78 6.70 -8.82
C GLU A 266 -8.03 7.75 -9.92
N THR A 267 -8.83 8.75 -9.60
CA THR A 267 -9.17 9.84 -10.51
C THR A 267 -8.64 11.17 -9.98
N TYR A 268 -8.19 12.04 -10.88
CA TYR A 268 -7.64 13.35 -10.53
C TYR A 268 -8.19 14.44 -11.43
N LEU A 269 -8.34 15.64 -10.87
CA LEU A 269 -8.60 16.88 -11.61
C LEU A 269 -9.76 16.79 -12.62
N LEU A 270 -10.92 16.29 -12.18
CA LEU A 270 -12.15 16.41 -12.95
C LEU A 270 -12.44 17.89 -13.25
N GLU A 271 -12.73 18.23 -14.51
CA GLU A 271 -13.06 19.59 -14.95
C GLU A 271 -14.43 20.02 -14.41
N LYS A 272 -14.46 20.49 -13.16
CA LYS A 272 -15.70 20.89 -12.45
C LYS A 272 -16.44 22.04 -13.15
N SER A 273 -15.73 22.94 -13.82
CA SER A 273 -16.34 24.06 -14.55
C SER A 273 -17.32 23.60 -15.64
N ARG A 274 -17.09 22.43 -16.24
CA ARG A 274 -17.96 21.89 -17.30
C ARG A 274 -19.37 21.58 -16.84
N VAL A 275 -19.56 21.31 -15.55
CA VAL A 275 -20.88 21.04 -14.96
C VAL A 275 -21.81 22.26 -15.09
N THR A 276 -21.25 23.47 -15.01
CA THR A 276 -22.03 24.72 -15.02
C THR A 276 -21.79 25.59 -16.26
N PHE A 277 -20.79 25.27 -17.08
CA PHE A 277 -20.40 26.07 -18.24
C PHE A 277 -19.99 25.22 -19.44
N GLN A 278 -20.42 25.63 -20.64
CA GLN A 278 -19.98 25.05 -21.91
C GLN A 278 -19.65 26.15 -22.93
N LEU A 279 -18.61 25.93 -23.73
CA LEU A 279 -18.39 26.72 -24.95
C LEU A 279 -19.42 26.35 -26.02
N SER A 280 -19.64 27.24 -26.99
CA SER A 280 -20.71 27.11 -27.99
C SER A 280 -20.67 25.82 -28.82
N ALA A 281 -19.47 25.29 -29.09
CA ALA A 281 -19.26 24.04 -29.83
C ALA A 281 -18.85 22.88 -28.91
N GLU A 282 -19.18 22.95 -27.62
CA GLU A 282 -18.90 21.89 -26.65
C GLU A 282 -20.17 21.48 -25.89
N ARG A 283 -20.09 20.34 -25.22
CA ARG A 283 -21.17 19.77 -24.42
C ARG A 283 -20.74 19.62 -22.96
N SER A 284 -21.71 19.52 -22.05
CA SER A 284 -21.46 19.05 -20.68
C SER A 284 -21.17 17.55 -20.66
N TYR A 285 -21.06 16.95 -19.48
CA TYR A 285 -20.85 15.50 -19.33
C TYR A 285 -22.01 14.70 -19.94
N HIS A 286 -21.68 13.54 -20.52
CA HIS A 286 -22.63 12.75 -21.32
C HIS A 286 -23.87 12.32 -20.52
N ILE A 287 -23.72 12.01 -19.24
CA ILE A 287 -24.81 11.53 -18.38
C ILE A 287 -26.04 12.43 -18.38
N PHE A 288 -25.88 13.74 -18.50
CA PHE A 288 -27.02 14.67 -18.56
C PHE A 288 -27.89 14.40 -19.79
N TYR A 289 -27.27 14.24 -20.95
CA TYR A 289 -27.95 14.03 -22.22
C TYR A 289 -28.50 12.61 -22.35
N GLN A 290 -27.77 11.63 -21.79
CA GLN A 290 -28.20 10.24 -21.65
C GLN A 290 -29.52 10.14 -20.87
N ILE A 291 -29.61 10.73 -19.67
CA ILE A 291 -30.83 10.72 -18.85
C ILE A 291 -32.00 11.41 -19.57
N LEU A 292 -31.73 12.54 -20.23
CA LEU A 292 -32.75 13.36 -20.90
C LEU A 292 -33.28 12.74 -22.21
N THR A 293 -32.70 11.63 -22.69
CA THR A 293 -33.22 10.90 -23.86
C THR A 293 -34.60 10.29 -23.64
N ASN A 294 -35.04 10.15 -22.37
CA ASN A 294 -36.27 9.47 -21.98
C ASN A 294 -36.30 7.97 -22.34
N LYS A 295 -35.12 7.36 -22.55
CA LYS A 295 -35.02 5.91 -22.76
C LYS A 295 -35.46 5.11 -21.54
N LYS A 296 -35.24 5.67 -20.35
CA LYS A 296 -35.75 5.22 -19.05
C LYS A 296 -36.66 6.30 -18.44
N PRO A 297 -37.97 6.32 -18.76
CA PRO A 297 -38.91 7.35 -18.29
C PRO A 297 -39.01 7.47 -16.77
N GLU A 298 -38.80 6.36 -16.06
CA GLU A 298 -38.77 6.31 -14.60
C GLU A 298 -37.68 7.22 -14.00
N LEU A 299 -36.55 7.43 -14.70
CA LEU A 299 -35.51 8.36 -14.25
C LEU A 299 -35.96 9.82 -14.38
N VAL A 300 -36.69 10.15 -15.44
CA VAL A 300 -37.21 11.49 -15.68
C VAL A 300 -38.25 11.86 -14.60
N GLU A 301 -39.13 10.92 -14.26
CA GLU A 301 -40.11 11.08 -13.19
C GLU A 301 -39.44 11.16 -11.81
N MET A 302 -38.49 10.26 -11.51
CA MET A 302 -37.77 10.22 -10.23
C MET A 302 -36.95 11.48 -9.97
N LEU A 303 -36.26 11.99 -11.00
CA LEU A 303 -35.41 13.18 -10.90
C LEU A 303 -36.20 14.50 -11.01
N LEU A 304 -37.50 14.43 -11.31
CA LEU A 304 -38.39 15.58 -11.51
C LEU A 304 -37.87 16.53 -12.61
N VAL A 305 -37.38 15.96 -13.69
CA VAL A 305 -36.82 16.69 -14.84
C VAL A 305 -37.73 16.61 -16.05
N THR A 306 -37.58 17.54 -17.00
CA THR A 306 -38.17 17.42 -18.33
C THR A 306 -37.20 16.67 -19.25
N THR A 307 -37.60 16.37 -20.48
CA THR A 307 -36.71 15.75 -21.50
C THR A 307 -36.03 16.79 -22.39
N ASN A 308 -36.32 18.08 -22.20
CA ASN A 308 -35.77 19.16 -23.00
C ASN A 308 -34.50 19.72 -22.33
N PRO A 309 -33.29 19.52 -22.89
CA PRO A 309 -32.06 19.98 -22.26
C PRO A 309 -31.98 21.50 -22.11
N TYR A 310 -32.70 22.27 -22.94
CA TYR A 310 -32.75 23.73 -22.85
C TYR A 310 -33.48 24.26 -21.61
N ASP A 311 -34.21 23.41 -20.89
CA ASP A 311 -34.83 23.79 -19.60
C ASP A 311 -33.78 23.91 -18.49
N PHE A 312 -32.54 23.46 -18.74
CA PHE A 312 -31.44 23.41 -17.79
C PHE A 312 -30.24 24.25 -18.27
N PRO A 313 -30.15 25.54 -17.88
CA PRO A 313 -29.10 26.44 -18.34
C PRO A 313 -27.67 25.96 -18.09
N SER A 314 -27.46 25.11 -17.08
CA SER A 314 -26.13 24.56 -16.75
C SER A 314 -25.62 23.54 -17.75
N ILE A 315 -26.46 23.00 -18.65
CA ILE A 315 -26.07 21.96 -19.62
C ILE A 315 -26.41 22.33 -21.07
N SER A 316 -26.93 23.54 -21.31
CA SER A 316 -27.50 23.94 -22.61
C SER A 316 -26.88 25.20 -23.21
N GLN A 317 -25.68 25.59 -22.77
CA GLN A 317 -24.96 26.76 -23.30
C GLN A 317 -24.28 26.48 -24.64
N GLY A 318 -23.97 25.21 -24.90
CA GLY A 318 -23.29 24.74 -26.11
C GLY A 318 -24.14 23.76 -26.92
N GLU A 319 -23.48 22.74 -27.47
CA GLU A 319 -24.15 21.69 -28.24
C GLU A 319 -24.84 20.68 -27.33
N ILE A 320 -25.98 20.17 -27.81
CA ILE A 320 -26.79 19.17 -27.11
C ILE A 320 -26.59 17.78 -27.73
N VAL A 321 -26.71 17.69 -29.06
CA VAL A 321 -26.69 16.44 -29.82
C VAL A 321 -25.37 16.28 -30.56
N VAL A 322 -24.76 15.10 -30.45
CA VAL A 322 -23.49 14.76 -31.09
C VAL A 322 -23.73 13.61 -32.08
N LYS A 323 -23.42 13.79 -33.37
CA LYS A 323 -23.77 12.83 -34.43
C LYS A 323 -23.16 11.43 -34.25
N SER A 324 -22.00 11.34 -33.60
CA SER A 324 -21.25 10.10 -33.42
C SER A 324 -21.66 9.33 -32.15
N ILE A 325 -22.49 9.92 -31.27
CA ILE A 325 -22.87 9.35 -29.98
C ILE A 325 -24.39 9.12 -29.99
N ASN A 326 -24.80 7.90 -29.67
CA ASN A 326 -26.20 7.60 -29.40
C ASN A 326 -26.44 7.61 -27.88
N ASP A 327 -26.91 8.74 -27.35
CA ASP A 327 -27.10 8.90 -25.91
C ASP A 327 -28.14 7.91 -25.33
N GLU A 328 -29.05 7.34 -26.13
CA GLU A 328 -29.99 6.29 -25.67
C GLU A 328 -29.28 4.96 -25.39
N ASP A 329 -28.44 4.51 -26.32
CA ASP A 329 -27.71 3.25 -26.19
C ASP A 329 -26.67 3.36 -25.07
N GLU A 330 -26.02 4.53 -24.95
CA GLU A 330 -25.05 4.82 -23.91
C GLU A 330 -25.69 4.90 -22.52
N LEU A 331 -26.95 5.37 -22.39
CA LEU A 331 -27.68 5.32 -21.13
C LEU A 331 -27.86 3.86 -20.68
N MET A 332 -28.33 3.00 -21.59
CA MET A 332 -28.52 1.58 -21.29
C MET A 332 -27.21 0.88 -20.93
N ALA A 333 -26.10 1.21 -21.61
CA ALA A 333 -24.79 0.66 -21.29
C ALA A 333 -24.27 1.13 -19.92
N THR A 334 -24.53 2.39 -19.56
CA THR A 334 -24.14 2.96 -18.26
C THR A 334 -24.94 2.32 -17.14
N ASP A 335 -26.25 2.22 -17.32
CA ASP A 335 -27.19 1.69 -16.35
C ASP A 335 -27.00 0.19 -16.09
N ALA A 336 -26.85 -0.63 -17.14
CA ALA A 336 -26.53 -2.04 -17.01
C ALA A 336 -25.25 -2.26 -16.19
N ARG A 337 -24.27 -1.36 -16.30
CA ARG A 337 -23.05 -1.45 -15.50
C ARG A 337 -23.25 -1.03 -14.05
N ILE A 338 -24.13 -0.07 -13.79
CA ILE A 338 -24.51 0.30 -12.41
C ILE A 338 -25.19 -0.90 -11.76
N GLU A 339 -26.16 -1.53 -12.42
CA GLU A 339 -26.84 -2.73 -11.91
C GLU A 339 -25.85 -3.85 -11.59
N GLU A 340 -24.90 -4.14 -12.49
CA GLU A 340 -23.86 -5.16 -12.27
C GLU A 340 -22.95 -4.82 -11.07
N LEU A 341 -22.51 -3.57 -10.95
CA LEU A 341 -21.69 -3.12 -9.82
C LEU A 341 -22.47 -3.14 -8.49
N GLU A 342 -23.76 -2.82 -8.53
CA GLU A 342 -24.64 -2.90 -7.35
C GLU A 342 -24.86 -4.35 -6.91
N GLU A 343 -25.10 -5.26 -7.85
CA GLU A 343 -25.17 -6.70 -7.58
C GLU A 343 -23.85 -7.23 -7.02
N GLU A 344 -22.70 -6.80 -7.56
CA GLU A 344 -21.38 -7.16 -7.05
C GLU A 344 -21.15 -6.62 -5.63
N ILE A 345 -21.52 -5.37 -5.36
CA ILE A 345 -21.42 -4.78 -4.02
C ILE A 345 -22.29 -5.55 -3.03
N GLU A 346 -23.50 -5.94 -3.42
CA GLU A 346 -24.40 -6.70 -2.56
C GLU A 346 -23.93 -8.14 -2.37
N ALA A 347 -23.40 -8.78 -3.41
CA ALA A 347 -22.77 -10.09 -3.34
C ALA A 347 -21.52 -10.06 -2.44
N GLU A 348 -20.69 -9.02 -2.54
CA GLU A 348 -19.51 -8.82 -1.70
C GLU A 348 -19.91 -8.56 -0.24
N ARG A 349 -20.96 -7.76 0.00
CA ARG A 349 -21.55 -7.58 1.34
C ARG A 349 -22.08 -8.88 1.91
N ALA A 350 -22.79 -9.67 1.12
CA ALA A 350 -23.32 -10.97 1.53
C ALA A 350 -22.20 -11.99 1.77
N ALA A 351 -21.16 -12.00 0.93
CA ALA A 351 -19.98 -12.84 1.10
C ALA A 351 -19.21 -12.44 2.36
N ARG A 352 -19.01 -11.15 2.60
CA ARG A 352 -18.38 -10.62 3.82
C ARG A 352 -19.19 -10.94 5.06
N ALA A 353 -20.52 -10.80 5.03
CA ALA A 353 -21.40 -11.19 6.11
C ALA A 353 -21.35 -12.72 6.36
N LYS A 354 -21.24 -13.52 5.30
CA LYS A 354 -21.08 -14.98 5.40
C LYS A 354 -19.71 -15.36 5.98
N VAL A 355 -18.64 -14.67 5.60
CA VAL A 355 -17.29 -14.86 6.15
C VAL A 355 -17.25 -14.43 7.62
N GLU A 356 -17.87 -13.31 7.98
CA GLU A 356 -18.00 -12.90 9.38
C GLU A 356 -18.82 -13.91 10.19
N LYS A 357 -19.92 -14.41 9.62
CA LYS A 357 -20.74 -15.46 10.25
C LYS A 357 -19.95 -16.76 10.39
N GLN A 358 -19.25 -17.22 9.37
CA GLN A 358 -18.39 -18.40 9.44
C GLN A 358 -17.26 -18.23 10.46
N ARG A 359 -16.67 -17.03 10.54
CA ARG A 359 -15.66 -16.73 11.56
C ARG A 359 -16.27 -16.79 12.96
N ALA A 360 -17.48 -16.27 13.16
CA ALA A 360 -18.19 -16.36 14.43
C ALA A 360 -18.61 -17.80 14.78
N ASP A 361 -19.12 -18.56 13.80
CA ASP A 361 -19.51 -19.96 13.95
C ASP A 361 -18.29 -20.84 14.26
N LEU A 362 -17.16 -20.65 13.56
CA LEU A 362 -15.88 -21.33 13.85
C LEU A 362 -15.35 -20.98 15.24
N SER A 363 -15.48 -19.71 15.65
CA SER A 363 -15.08 -19.30 17.00
C SER A 363 -15.94 -19.98 18.07
N ARG A 364 -17.25 -20.15 17.80
CA ARG A 364 -18.18 -20.85 18.68
C ARG A 364 -18.00 -22.37 18.67
N GLU A 365 -17.73 -22.97 17.51
CA GLU A 365 -17.38 -24.39 17.40
C GLU A 365 -16.07 -24.69 18.14
N LEU A 366 -15.08 -23.78 18.09
CA LEU A 366 -13.88 -23.91 18.90
C LEU A 366 -14.20 -23.91 20.40
N GLU A 367 -15.11 -23.05 20.84
CA GLU A 367 -15.57 -22.97 22.24
C GLU A 367 -16.35 -24.23 22.67
N GLU A 368 -17.24 -24.73 21.80
CA GLU A 368 -18.06 -25.94 22.02
C GLU A 368 -17.23 -27.23 21.93
N ILE A 369 -16.22 -27.29 21.06
CA ILE A 369 -15.21 -28.36 21.05
C ILE A 369 -14.38 -28.30 22.33
N SER A 370 -14.07 -27.11 22.84
CA SER A 370 -13.34 -26.93 24.10
C SER A 370 -14.16 -27.45 25.29
N GLU A 371 -15.45 -27.12 25.38
CA GLU A 371 -16.37 -27.67 26.40
C GLU A 371 -16.54 -29.19 26.26
N ARG A 372 -16.70 -29.72 25.04
CA ARG A 372 -16.77 -31.17 24.81
C ARG A 372 -15.48 -31.89 25.15
N LEU A 373 -14.32 -31.26 24.96
CA LEU A 373 -13.04 -31.80 25.38
C LEU A 373 -12.97 -31.89 26.92
N GLU A 374 -13.54 -30.90 27.61
CA GLU A 374 -13.69 -30.87 29.07
C GLU A 374 -14.63 -31.99 29.57
N GLU A 375 -15.80 -32.16 28.94
CA GLU A 375 -16.75 -33.24 29.27
C GLU A 375 -16.20 -34.64 28.92
N ALA A 376 -15.53 -34.78 27.76
CA ALA A 376 -14.87 -36.01 27.37
C ALA A 376 -13.70 -36.34 28.29
N GLY A 377 -12.99 -35.33 28.82
CA GLY A 377 -12.02 -35.49 29.90
C GLY A 377 -12.65 -36.10 31.17
N GLY A 378 -13.86 -35.67 31.51
CA GLY A 378 -14.66 -36.26 32.60
C GLY A 378 -15.08 -37.72 32.36
N ALA A 379 -15.54 -38.06 31.15
CA ALA A 379 -15.91 -39.43 30.80
C ALA A 379 -14.69 -40.38 30.72
N THR A 380 -13.54 -39.87 30.28
CA THR A 380 -12.28 -40.63 30.21
C THR A 380 -11.70 -40.88 31.60
N SER A 381 -11.87 -39.92 32.53
CA SER A 381 -11.54 -40.07 33.96
C SER A 381 -12.29 -41.25 34.61
N ALA A 382 -13.61 -41.36 34.38
CA ALA A 382 -14.43 -42.45 34.90
C ALA A 382 -14.03 -43.83 34.32
N GLN A 383 -13.62 -43.87 33.05
CA GLN A 383 -13.14 -45.11 32.40
C GLN A 383 -11.74 -45.51 32.90
N ILE A 384 -10.86 -44.54 33.17
CA ILE A 384 -9.53 -44.74 33.76
C ILE A 384 -9.64 -45.22 35.21
N GLU A 385 -10.61 -44.73 35.98
CA GLU A 385 -10.87 -45.18 37.34
C GLU A 385 -11.36 -46.63 37.40
N MET A 386 -12.19 -47.04 36.43
CA MET A 386 -12.66 -48.42 36.28
C MET A 386 -11.53 -49.38 35.84
N ASN A 387 -10.61 -48.93 34.98
CA ASN A 387 -9.42 -49.70 34.60
C ASN A 387 -8.40 -49.77 35.75
N LYS A 388 -8.18 -48.69 36.52
CA LYS A 388 -7.33 -48.70 37.73
C LYS A 388 -7.84 -49.66 38.81
N LYS A 389 -9.16 -49.81 38.98
CA LYS A 389 -9.74 -50.84 39.86
C LYS A 389 -9.41 -52.26 39.40
N ARG A 390 -9.48 -52.54 38.09
CA ARG A 390 -9.10 -53.85 37.51
C ARG A 390 -7.59 -54.12 37.62
N GLU A 391 -6.75 -53.11 37.41
CA GLU A 391 -5.29 -53.21 37.56
C GLU A 391 -4.88 -53.46 39.02
N ALA A 392 -5.58 -52.82 39.98
CA ALA A 392 -5.37 -53.01 41.41
C ALA A 392 -5.79 -54.42 41.89
N GLU A 393 -6.87 -54.98 41.35
CA GLU A 393 -7.25 -56.37 41.61
C GLU A 393 -6.24 -57.37 41.03
N PHE A 394 -5.69 -57.09 39.85
CA PHE A 394 -4.66 -57.92 39.22
C PHE A 394 -3.33 -57.91 39.99
N GLN A 395 -2.92 -56.75 40.52
CA GLN A 395 -1.74 -56.65 41.38
C GLN A 395 -1.95 -57.29 42.76
N LYS A 396 -3.18 -57.25 43.29
CA LYS A 396 -3.54 -57.93 44.54
C LYS A 396 -3.44 -59.45 44.37
N LEU A 397 -4.03 -60.01 43.31
CA LEU A 397 -3.93 -61.45 42.99
C LEU A 397 -2.49 -61.92 42.77
N ARG A 398 -1.61 -61.06 42.25
CA ARG A 398 -0.18 -61.37 42.05
C ARG A 398 0.61 -61.39 43.36
N ARG A 399 0.30 -60.47 44.29
CA ARG A 399 0.87 -60.44 45.64
C ARG A 399 0.35 -61.59 46.50
N ASP A 400 -0.93 -61.91 46.42
CA ASP A 400 -1.54 -63.03 47.14
C ASP A 400 -0.93 -64.38 46.69
N LEU A 401 -0.54 -64.51 45.42
CA LEU A 401 0.16 -65.67 44.87
C LEU A 401 1.62 -65.78 45.36
N GLU A 402 2.34 -64.67 45.45
CA GLU A 402 3.71 -64.63 46.00
C GLU A 402 3.74 -64.87 47.51
N GLU A 403 2.75 -64.35 48.26
CA GLU A 403 2.59 -64.60 49.70
C GLU A 403 2.24 -66.06 49.99
N ALA A 404 1.34 -66.67 49.21
CA ALA A 404 0.99 -68.09 49.35
C ALA A 404 2.19 -69.01 49.06
N THR A 405 3.06 -68.63 48.12
CA THR A 405 4.27 -69.40 47.77
C THR A 405 5.31 -69.36 48.90
N LEU A 406 5.51 -68.20 49.53
CA LEU A 406 6.39 -68.02 50.69
C LEU A 406 5.86 -68.72 51.94
N GLN A 407 4.54 -68.78 52.11
CA GLN A 407 3.90 -69.44 53.25
C GLN A 407 3.95 -70.97 53.13
N HIS A 408 3.86 -71.51 51.91
CA HIS A 408 4.05 -72.93 51.62
C HIS A 408 5.48 -73.41 51.88
N GLU A 409 6.49 -72.59 51.59
CA GLU A 409 7.90 -72.94 51.84
C GLU A 409 8.22 -72.99 53.35
N ALA A 410 7.59 -72.12 54.15
CA ALA A 410 7.72 -72.10 55.61
C ALA A 410 6.96 -73.25 56.31
N THR A 411 5.78 -73.64 55.82
CA THR A 411 5.02 -74.78 56.38
C THR A 411 5.60 -76.14 55.97
N ALA A 412 6.22 -76.25 54.80
CA ALA A 412 6.94 -77.45 54.36
C ALA A 412 8.17 -77.79 55.24
N GLY A 413 8.77 -76.79 55.91
CA GLY A 413 9.86 -76.98 56.87
C GLY A 413 9.41 -77.52 58.23
N ALA A 414 8.23 -77.12 58.70
CA ALA A 414 7.70 -77.50 60.01
C ALA A 414 7.05 -78.91 60.04
N LEU A 415 6.46 -79.34 58.92
CA LEU A 415 5.80 -80.65 58.79
C LEU A 415 6.76 -81.84 58.65
N ARG A 416 8.03 -81.62 58.27
CA ARG A 416 9.05 -82.69 58.15
C ARG A 416 9.51 -83.26 59.50
N LYS A 417 9.33 -82.53 60.60
CA LYS A 417 9.79 -82.94 61.95
C LYS A 417 8.72 -83.64 62.79
N LYS A 418 7.44 -83.50 62.43
CA LYS A 418 6.30 -84.04 63.20
C LYS A 418 5.67 -85.31 62.59
N HIS A 419 6.10 -85.69 61.38
CA HIS A 419 5.59 -86.85 60.64
C HIS A 419 6.37 -88.16 60.91
N ALA A 420 7.47 -88.10 61.67
CA ALA A 420 8.32 -89.26 61.97
C ALA A 420 7.82 -90.13 63.15
N ASP A 421 6.98 -89.57 64.04
CA ASP A 421 6.60 -90.25 65.30
C ASP A 421 5.21 -90.91 65.26
N SER A 422 4.43 -90.72 64.20
CA SER A 422 3.04 -91.25 64.09
C SER A 422 2.92 -92.48 63.18
N VAL A 423 4.05 -93.02 62.73
CA VAL A 423 4.15 -94.27 61.92
C VAL A 423 3.91 -95.53 62.78
N ALA A 424 3.79 -95.39 64.11
CA ALA A 424 3.62 -96.51 65.04
C ALA A 424 2.16 -96.94 65.32
N GLU A 425 1.14 -96.26 64.78
CA GLU A 425 -0.27 -96.58 65.07
C GLU A 425 -1.08 -96.95 63.82
N LEU A 426 -0.39 -97.51 62.81
CA LEU A 426 -0.98 -98.11 61.60
C LEU A 426 -1.40 -99.58 61.85
N GLY A 427 -2.07 -99.84 62.97
CA GLY A 427 -2.66 -101.15 63.32
C GLY A 427 -4.19 -101.15 63.26
N GLU A 428 -4.81 -99.98 63.44
CA GLU A 428 -6.27 -99.78 63.41
C GLU A 428 -6.74 -99.19 62.06
N GLN A 429 -5.94 -99.40 61.01
CA GLN A 429 -6.13 -98.84 59.67
C GLN A 429 -6.84 -99.76 58.66
N ILE A 430 -7.39 -100.90 59.09
CA ILE A 430 -8.00 -101.84 58.13
C ILE A 430 -9.53 -101.66 57.99
N ASP A 431 -10.25 -101.18 59.01
CA ASP A 431 -11.71 -100.97 58.92
C ASP A 431 -12.14 -99.57 58.45
N ASN A 432 -11.24 -98.57 58.46
CA ASN A 432 -11.52 -97.21 57.97
C ASN A 432 -11.37 -97.08 56.43
N LEU A 433 -10.67 -97.99 55.75
CA LEU A 433 -10.37 -97.90 54.32
C LEU A 433 -11.60 -98.04 53.40
N GLN A 434 -12.71 -98.59 53.88
CA GLN A 434 -13.96 -98.68 53.09
C GLN A 434 -14.80 -97.40 53.09
N ARG A 435 -14.68 -96.51 54.10
CA ARG A 435 -15.40 -95.22 54.14
C ARG A 435 -14.66 -94.09 53.41
N VAL A 436 -13.32 -94.14 53.38
CA VAL A 436 -12.47 -93.15 52.71
C VAL A 436 -12.67 -93.14 51.19
N LYS A 437 -12.97 -94.29 50.58
CA LYS A 437 -13.21 -94.42 49.13
C LYS A 437 -14.43 -93.63 48.63
N GLN A 438 -15.54 -93.62 49.37
CA GLN A 438 -16.76 -92.88 48.99
C GLN A 438 -16.61 -91.36 49.16
N LYS A 439 -15.75 -90.89 50.07
CA LYS A 439 -15.48 -89.46 50.28
C LYS A 439 -14.56 -88.91 49.19
N LEU A 440 -13.54 -89.67 48.78
CA LEU A 440 -12.61 -89.32 47.70
C LEU A 440 -13.26 -89.26 46.31
N GLU A 441 -14.30 -90.06 46.03
CA GLU A 441 -15.03 -89.97 44.76
C GLU A 441 -15.89 -88.69 44.66
N LYS A 442 -16.33 -88.12 45.79
CA LYS A 442 -17.09 -86.87 45.85
C LYS A 442 -16.18 -85.64 45.73
N GLU A 443 -15.06 -85.63 46.45
CA GLU A 443 -14.02 -84.59 46.36
C GLU A 443 -13.39 -84.52 44.95
N LYS A 444 -13.24 -85.67 44.27
CA LYS A 444 -12.78 -85.71 42.86
C LYS A 444 -13.75 -85.03 41.89
N SER A 445 -15.05 -85.04 42.17
CA SER A 445 -16.06 -84.39 41.31
C SER A 445 -16.11 -82.88 41.53
N GLU A 446 -15.91 -82.43 42.76
CA GLU A 446 -15.86 -81.00 43.14
C GLU A 446 -14.59 -80.34 42.58
N LEU A 447 -13.42 -80.98 42.73
CA LEU A 447 -12.15 -80.49 42.15
C LEU A 447 -12.17 -80.42 40.61
N LYS A 448 -12.98 -81.28 39.96
CA LYS A 448 -13.10 -81.26 38.50
C LYS A 448 -13.93 -80.07 38.00
N MET A 449 -15.02 -79.72 38.70
CA MET A 449 -15.77 -78.50 38.40
C MET A 449 -14.95 -77.23 38.64
N GLU A 450 -14.17 -77.18 39.72
CA GLU A 450 -13.25 -76.06 39.99
C GLU A 450 -12.18 -75.91 38.90
N THR A 451 -11.67 -77.03 38.38
CA THR A 451 -10.68 -77.02 37.28
C THR A 451 -11.29 -76.49 35.98
N ASP A 452 -12.54 -76.85 35.69
CA ASP A 452 -13.25 -76.39 34.48
C ASP A 452 -13.62 -74.88 34.59
N ASP A 453 -14.01 -74.39 35.77
CA ASP A 453 -14.27 -72.96 36.01
C ASP A 453 -12.99 -72.12 35.97
N LEU A 454 -11.87 -72.63 36.49
CA LEU A 454 -10.56 -71.97 36.41
C LEU A 454 -10.04 -71.91 34.97
N ALA A 455 -10.27 -72.95 34.16
CA ALA A 455 -9.90 -72.97 32.75
C ALA A 455 -10.67 -71.92 31.93
N SER A 456 -11.98 -71.78 32.17
CA SER A 456 -12.83 -70.75 31.55
C SER A 456 -12.40 -69.33 31.91
N ASN A 457 -12.06 -69.09 33.19
CA ASN A 457 -11.56 -67.79 33.64
C ASN A 457 -10.19 -67.45 33.04
N LEU A 458 -9.30 -68.43 32.87
CA LEU A 458 -8.00 -68.24 32.22
C LEU A 458 -8.13 -67.82 30.75
N GLU A 459 -9.10 -68.38 30.01
CA GLU A 459 -9.35 -68.03 28.62
C GLU A 459 -9.88 -66.59 28.47
N ASN A 460 -10.74 -66.15 29.38
CA ASN A 460 -11.26 -64.77 29.42
C ASN A 460 -10.17 -63.75 29.76
N VAL A 461 -9.30 -64.06 30.72
CA VAL A 461 -8.14 -63.21 31.06
C VAL A 461 -7.16 -63.12 29.89
N SER A 462 -6.91 -64.22 29.18
CA SER A 462 -6.04 -64.24 28.00
C SER A 462 -6.55 -63.32 26.87
N LYS A 463 -7.87 -63.34 26.60
CA LYS A 463 -8.50 -62.44 25.61
C LYS A 463 -8.45 -60.98 26.04
N SER A 464 -8.67 -60.68 27.32
CA SER A 464 -8.57 -59.30 27.84
C SER A 464 -7.14 -58.75 27.77
N LYS A 465 -6.13 -59.60 28.05
CA LYS A 465 -4.71 -59.24 27.93
C LYS A 465 -4.33 -58.87 26.50
N ALA A 466 -4.76 -59.67 25.52
CA ALA A 466 -4.48 -59.42 24.11
C ALA A 466 -5.10 -58.08 23.61
N ASN A 467 -6.26 -57.70 24.14
CA ASN A 467 -6.88 -56.41 23.83
C ASN A 467 -6.13 -55.23 24.48
N LEU A 468 -5.69 -55.36 25.74
CA LEU A 468 -4.91 -54.32 26.41
C LEU A 468 -3.55 -54.10 25.74
N GLU A 469 -2.88 -55.16 25.30
CA GLU A 469 -1.61 -55.06 24.55
C GLU A 469 -1.79 -54.33 23.21
N LYS A 470 -2.94 -54.50 22.55
CA LYS A 470 -3.29 -53.72 21.34
C LYS A 470 -3.51 -52.25 21.64
N VAL A 471 -4.26 -51.92 22.69
CA VAL A 471 -4.53 -50.52 23.07
C VAL A 471 -3.24 -49.81 23.50
N ASN A 472 -2.35 -50.50 24.21
CA ASN A 472 -1.09 -49.93 24.65
C ASN A 472 -0.17 -49.59 23.46
N ARG A 473 -0.11 -50.47 22.44
CA ARG A 473 0.60 -50.17 21.19
C ARG A 473 0.05 -48.93 20.47
N VAL A 474 -1.27 -48.78 20.42
CA VAL A 474 -1.90 -47.60 19.78
C VAL A 474 -1.56 -46.31 20.55
N LEU A 475 -1.54 -46.35 21.88
CA LEU A 475 -1.16 -45.20 22.71
C LEU A 475 0.33 -44.87 22.60
N GLU A 476 1.20 -45.88 22.49
CA GLU A 476 2.64 -45.68 22.23
C GLU A 476 2.88 -45.02 20.87
N ASP A 477 2.16 -45.45 19.83
CA ASP A 477 2.23 -44.85 18.49
C ASP A 477 1.75 -43.37 18.50
N GLN A 478 0.65 -43.09 19.20
CA GLN A 478 0.15 -41.71 19.37
C GLN A 478 1.12 -40.81 20.14
N LEU A 479 1.74 -41.32 21.21
CA LEU A 479 2.75 -40.57 21.98
C LEU A 479 4.00 -40.28 21.13
N SER A 480 4.41 -41.22 20.29
CA SER A 480 5.52 -41.04 19.36
C SER A 480 5.21 -39.96 18.32
N GLU A 481 3.98 -39.93 17.79
CA GLU A 481 3.53 -38.91 16.85
C GLU A 481 3.49 -37.50 17.46
N VAL A 482 3.01 -37.36 18.70
CA VAL A 482 2.99 -36.08 19.41
C VAL A 482 4.40 -35.57 19.69
N LYS A 483 5.33 -36.44 20.10
CA LYS A 483 6.75 -36.07 20.28
C LYS A 483 7.40 -35.62 18.98
N ALA A 484 7.13 -36.30 17.87
CA ALA A 484 7.65 -35.89 16.57
C ALA A 484 7.13 -34.50 16.15
N LYS A 485 5.86 -34.19 16.43
CA LYS A 485 5.26 -32.87 16.20
C LYS A 485 5.84 -31.79 17.11
N ASP A 486 6.17 -32.12 18.36
CA ASP A 486 6.80 -31.19 19.31
C ASP A 486 8.22 -30.82 18.87
N ASP A 487 9.02 -31.81 18.48
CA ASP A 487 10.37 -31.59 17.93
C ASP A 487 10.34 -30.74 16.65
N GLU A 488 9.33 -30.93 15.79
CA GLU A 488 9.13 -30.15 14.58
C GLU A 488 8.76 -28.69 14.89
N ARG A 489 7.85 -28.47 15.85
CA ARG A 489 7.49 -27.12 16.33
C ARG A 489 8.69 -26.41 16.97
N GLN A 490 9.51 -27.12 17.73
CA GLN A 490 10.71 -26.56 18.36
C GLN A 490 11.74 -26.10 17.33
N ARG A 491 11.89 -26.83 16.20
CA ARG A 491 12.73 -26.39 15.07
C ARG A 491 12.16 -25.14 14.39
N LEU A 492 10.86 -25.12 14.14
CA LEU A 492 10.19 -23.97 13.51
C LEU A 492 10.38 -22.69 14.34
N LEU A 493 10.30 -22.81 15.67
CA LEU A 493 10.45 -21.70 16.62
C LEU A 493 11.88 -21.13 16.60
N ASN A 494 12.89 -21.99 16.48
CA ASN A 494 14.28 -21.58 16.32
C ASN A 494 14.54 -20.89 14.97
N ASP A 495 13.94 -21.39 13.89
CA ASP A 495 14.05 -20.78 12.56
C ASP A 495 13.40 -19.39 12.53
N LEU A 496 12.20 -19.24 13.10
CA LEU A 496 11.50 -17.96 13.23
C LEU A 496 12.29 -16.95 14.09
N THR A 497 12.90 -17.41 15.19
CA THR A 497 13.74 -16.56 16.06
C THR A 497 14.98 -16.06 15.33
N THR A 498 15.60 -16.92 14.52
CA THR A 498 16.75 -16.54 13.68
C THR A 498 16.35 -15.55 12.59
N GLN A 499 15.17 -15.73 12.00
CA GLN A 499 14.64 -14.84 10.98
C GLN A 499 14.31 -13.45 11.55
N LYS A 500 13.76 -13.39 12.77
CA LYS A 500 13.53 -12.14 13.51
C LYS A 500 14.82 -11.35 13.73
N ALA A 501 15.89 -12.01 14.16
CA ALA A 501 17.18 -11.35 14.38
C ALA A 501 17.76 -10.74 13.09
N ARG A 502 17.59 -11.42 11.94
CA ARG A 502 18.02 -10.90 10.63
C ARG A 502 17.23 -9.67 10.23
N LEU A 503 15.89 -9.73 10.29
CA LEU A 503 15.02 -8.60 9.95
C LEU A 503 15.28 -7.39 10.85
N GLN A 504 15.59 -7.60 12.13
CA GLN A 504 15.91 -6.53 13.07
C GLN A 504 17.24 -5.84 12.76
N THR A 505 18.22 -6.59 12.25
CA THR A 505 19.51 -6.04 11.80
C THR A 505 19.34 -5.24 10.51
N GLU A 506 18.57 -5.77 9.57
CA GLU A 506 18.24 -5.12 8.29
C GLU A 506 17.46 -3.82 8.49
N THR A 507 16.55 -3.79 9.47
CA THR A 507 15.83 -2.56 9.89
C THR A 507 16.80 -1.48 10.38
N GLY A 508 17.78 -1.86 11.21
CA GLY A 508 18.78 -0.92 11.73
C GLY A 508 19.69 -0.33 10.64
N GLU A 509 20.02 -1.13 9.63
CA GLU A 509 20.87 -0.69 8.51
C GLU A 509 20.12 0.25 7.57
N LEU A 510 18.84 -0.04 7.27
CA LEU A 510 17.98 0.86 6.50
C LEU A 510 17.73 2.19 7.22
N SER A 511 17.51 2.17 8.54
CA SER A 511 17.39 3.41 9.33
C SER A 511 18.66 4.26 9.30
N ARG A 512 19.84 3.65 9.31
CA ARG A 512 21.11 4.39 9.18
C ARG A 512 21.26 5.02 7.80
N GLN A 513 20.88 4.30 6.74
CA GLN A 513 20.89 4.84 5.37
C GLN A 513 19.90 5.99 5.21
N LEU A 514 18.74 5.93 5.90
CA LEU A 514 17.76 7.01 5.92
C LEU A 514 18.36 8.29 6.54
N GLU A 515 19.04 8.18 7.69
CA GLU A 515 19.71 9.31 8.34
C GLU A 515 20.83 9.92 7.47
N GLU A 516 21.62 9.08 6.79
CA GLU A 516 22.65 9.53 5.84
C GLU A 516 22.04 10.32 4.67
N ARG A 517 20.90 9.87 4.13
CA ARG A 517 20.16 10.56 3.06
C ARG A 517 19.53 11.87 3.53
N GLU A 518 18.97 11.92 4.74
CA GLU A 518 18.43 13.14 5.35
C GLU A 518 19.50 14.23 5.53
N SER A 519 20.70 13.84 5.96
CA SER A 519 21.85 14.74 6.06
C SER A 519 22.25 15.33 4.70
N LEU A 520 22.27 14.49 3.66
CA LEU A 520 22.59 14.92 2.28
C LEU A 520 21.54 15.88 1.72
N ILE A 521 20.25 15.60 1.92
CA ILE A 521 19.15 16.49 1.54
C ILE A 521 19.29 17.84 2.23
N SER A 522 19.63 17.85 3.52
CA SER A 522 19.84 19.07 4.31
C SER A 522 21.03 19.91 3.82
N GLN A 523 22.08 19.28 3.28
CA GLN A 523 23.20 19.98 2.63
C GLN A 523 22.81 20.53 1.25
N LEU A 524 22.20 19.70 0.40
CA LEU A 524 21.79 20.09 -0.95
C LEU A 524 20.73 21.20 -0.94
N SER A 525 19.81 21.17 0.02
CA SER A 525 18.78 22.21 0.18
C SER A 525 19.37 23.56 0.58
N ARG A 526 20.40 23.57 1.44
CA ARG A 526 21.19 24.78 1.76
C ARG A 526 21.96 25.29 0.54
N GLY A 527 22.59 24.41 -0.23
CA GLY A 527 23.26 24.77 -1.48
C GLY A 527 22.29 25.38 -2.50
N LYS A 528 21.10 24.80 -2.66
CA LYS A 528 20.02 25.29 -3.52
C LYS A 528 19.60 26.72 -3.14
N GLN A 529 19.42 27.00 -1.85
CA GLN A 529 19.10 28.35 -1.37
C GLN A 529 20.21 29.35 -1.71
N GLY A 530 21.48 28.97 -1.51
CA GLY A 530 22.63 29.81 -1.86
C GLY A 530 22.67 30.15 -3.36
N PHE A 531 22.51 29.14 -4.23
CA PHE A 531 22.46 29.36 -5.68
C PHE A 531 21.24 30.17 -6.12
N THR A 532 20.09 30.03 -5.45
CA THR A 532 18.88 30.82 -5.74
C THR A 532 19.14 32.31 -5.51
N GLN A 533 19.73 32.66 -4.36
CA GLN A 533 20.10 34.04 -4.04
C GLN A 533 21.13 34.60 -5.04
N GLN A 534 22.10 33.78 -5.45
CA GLN A 534 23.12 34.17 -6.42
C GLN A 534 22.54 34.39 -7.83
N VAL A 535 21.56 33.57 -8.24
CA VAL A 535 20.81 33.73 -9.49
C VAL A 535 19.93 34.99 -9.46
N GLU A 536 19.30 35.30 -8.33
CA GLU A 536 18.51 36.53 -8.17
C GLU A 536 19.38 37.79 -8.22
N GLU A 537 20.53 37.79 -7.57
CA GLU A 537 21.48 38.91 -7.63
C GLU A 537 22.01 39.13 -9.06
N LEU A 538 22.38 38.06 -9.78
CA LEU A 538 22.80 38.15 -11.18
C LEU A 538 21.68 38.62 -12.12
N LYS A 539 20.42 38.25 -11.86
CA LYS A 539 19.27 38.78 -12.60
C LYS A 539 19.09 40.27 -12.38
N ARG A 540 19.23 40.73 -11.14
CA ARG A 540 19.14 42.16 -10.81
C ARG A 540 20.24 42.95 -11.50
N GLN A 541 21.48 42.47 -11.46
CA GLN A 541 22.61 43.09 -12.16
C GLN A 541 22.39 43.11 -13.68
N LEU A 542 21.85 42.03 -14.27
CA LEU A 542 21.53 41.99 -15.69
C LEU A 542 20.42 42.97 -16.08
N GLU A 543 19.40 43.16 -15.23
CA GLU A 543 18.34 44.16 -15.45
C GLU A 543 18.87 45.59 -15.37
N GLU A 544 19.75 45.89 -14.42
CA GLU A 544 20.41 47.19 -14.30
C GLU A 544 21.27 47.50 -15.53
N GLU A 545 22.09 46.54 -15.98
CA GLU A 545 22.89 46.68 -17.21
C GLU A 545 22.02 46.79 -18.47
N THR A 546 20.90 46.08 -18.53
CA THR A 546 19.95 46.18 -19.66
C THR A 546 19.29 47.57 -19.70
N LYS A 547 18.94 48.14 -18.54
CA LYS A 547 18.42 49.51 -18.44
C LYS A 547 19.48 50.54 -18.85
N ALA A 548 20.71 50.39 -18.38
CA ALA A 548 21.83 51.27 -18.75
C ALA A 548 22.11 51.21 -20.27
N LYS A 549 22.14 50.00 -20.85
CA LYS A 549 22.28 49.78 -22.30
C LYS A 549 21.17 50.47 -23.09
N ASN A 550 19.91 50.33 -22.68
CA ASN A 550 18.78 50.94 -23.40
C ASN A 550 18.83 52.47 -23.32
N ALA A 551 19.23 53.03 -22.18
CA ALA A 551 19.43 54.47 -22.04
C ALA A 551 20.55 54.99 -22.97
N LEU A 552 21.69 54.28 -23.03
CA LEU A 552 22.79 54.60 -23.94
C LEU A 552 22.40 54.45 -25.42
N ALA A 553 21.60 53.43 -25.77
CA ALA A 553 21.10 53.24 -27.13
C ALA A 553 20.17 54.37 -27.58
N HIS A 554 19.28 54.83 -26.69
CA HIS A 554 18.43 55.99 -26.97
C HIS A 554 19.23 57.29 -27.09
N ALA A 555 20.22 57.51 -26.21
CA ALA A 555 21.11 58.67 -26.31
C ALA A 555 21.93 58.67 -27.60
N LEU A 556 22.46 57.52 -28.02
CA LEU A 556 23.20 57.36 -29.27
C LEU A 556 22.30 57.64 -30.49
N GLN A 557 21.05 57.17 -30.47
CA GLN A 557 20.10 57.42 -31.56
C GLN A 557 19.72 58.91 -31.64
N SER A 558 19.56 59.59 -30.50
CA SER A 558 19.32 61.03 -30.45
C SER A 558 20.51 61.82 -31.03
N SER A 559 21.75 61.54 -30.57
CA SER A 559 22.94 62.21 -31.10
C SER A 559 23.16 61.95 -32.59
N ARG A 560 22.79 60.76 -33.10
CA ARG A 560 22.83 60.48 -34.55
C ARG A 560 21.86 61.39 -35.32
N HIS A 561 20.64 61.54 -34.83
CA HIS A 561 19.64 62.41 -35.45
C HIS A 561 20.10 63.88 -35.45
N ASP A 562 20.68 64.36 -34.35
CA ASP A 562 21.20 65.73 -34.25
C ASP A 562 22.38 65.96 -35.22
N CYS A 563 23.26 64.97 -35.38
CA CYS A 563 24.35 65.00 -36.35
C CYS A 563 23.85 65.03 -37.81
N ASP A 564 22.78 64.30 -38.12
CA ASP A 564 22.16 64.30 -39.46
C ASP A 564 21.50 65.65 -39.76
N LEU A 565 20.78 66.23 -38.80
CA LEU A 565 20.16 67.56 -38.94
C LEU A 565 21.21 68.66 -39.16
N LEU A 566 22.31 68.64 -38.40
CA LEU A 566 23.43 69.58 -38.60
C LEU A 566 24.15 69.38 -39.94
N ARG A 567 24.13 68.16 -40.50
CA ARG A 567 24.69 67.88 -41.82
C ARG A 567 23.80 68.47 -42.92
N GLU A 568 22.48 68.28 -42.84
CA GLU A 568 21.53 68.89 -43.77
C GLU A 568 21.66 70.41 -43.78
N GLN A 569 21.68 71.05 -42.60
CA GLN A 569 21.88 72.51 -42.49
C GLN A 569 23.20 72.98 -43.12
N PHE A 570 24.28 72.20 -42.97
CA PHE A 570 25.56 72.54 -43.58
C PHE A 570 25.55 72.39 -45.11
N GLU A 571 24.79 71.45 -45.65
CA GLU A 571 24.61 71.25 -47.09
C GLU A 571 23.76 72.38 -47.70
N GLU A 572 22.66 72.77 -47.05
CA GLU A 572 21.83 73.91 -47.45
C GLU A 572 22.63 75.21 -47.52
N GLU A 573 23.45 75.49 -46.50
CA GLU A 573 24.34 76.66 -46.47
C GLU A 573 25.42 76.62 -47.57
N GLN A 574 25.90 75.43 -47.95
CA GLN A 574 26.83 75.31 -49.08
C GLN A 574 26.15 75.58 -50.43
N GLU A 575 24.92 75.13 -50.62
CA GLU A 575 24.14 75.42 -51.83
C GLU A 575 23.82 76.90 -51.94
N ALA A 576 23.38 77.54 -50.87
CA ALA A 576 23.12 78.98 -50.81
C ALA A 576 24.37 79.80 -51.19
N LYS A 577 25.54 79.41 -50.67
CA LYS A 577 26.83 80.01 -51.05
C LYS A 577 27.12 79.85 -52.54
N ALA A 578 26.92 78.66 -53.11
CA ALA A 578 27.16 78.41 -54.52
C ALA A 578 26.25 79.27 -55.41
N GLU A 579 25.01 79.49 -54.98
CA GLU A 579 24.02 80.29 -55.69
C GLU A 579 24.35 81.80 -55.65
N LEU A 580 24.76 82.33 -54.50
CA LEU A 580 25.28 83.70 -54.38
C LEU A 580 26.51 83.93 -55.25
N GLN A 581 27.42 82.94 -55.33
CA GLN A 581 28.62 83.04 -56.16
C GLN A 581 28.29 83.07 -57.66
N ARG A 582 27.28 82.33 -58.12
CA ARG A 582 26.77 82.43 -59.50
C ARG A 582 26.17 83.80 -59.78
N SER A 583 25.38 84.34 -58.84
CA SER A 583 24.74 85.65 -58.96
C SER A 583 25.77 86.78 -59.07
N LEU A 584 26.84 86.73 -58.27
CA LEU A 584 27.95 87.67 -58.35
C LEU A 584 28.67 87.62 -59.71
N SER A 585 28.88 86.41 -60.26
CA SER A 585 29.51 86.24 -61.57
C SER A 585 28.65 86.86 -62.69
N LYS A 586 27.32 86.71 -62.61
CA LYS A 586 26.37 87.32 -63.55
C LYS A 586 26.40 88.85 -63.49
N ALA A 587 26.34 89.43 -62.29
CA ALA A 587 26.42 90.88 -62.10
C ALA A 587 27.74 91.47 -62.63
N ASN A 588 28.87 90.78 -62.41
CA ASN A 588 30.16 91.19 -62.97
C ASN A 588 30.18 91.17 -64.52
N GLY A 589 29.48 90.23 -65.16
CA GLY A 589 29.31 90.20 -66.61
C GLY A 589 28.52 91.40 -67.14
N GLU A 590 27.44 91.76 -66.46
CA GLU A 590 26.62 92.94 -66.81
C GLU A 590 27.40 94.24 -66.70
N VAL A 591 28.19 94.42 -65.63
CA VAL A 591 29.08 95.59 -65.46
C VAL A 591 30.08 95.71 -66.61
N SER A 592 30.64 94.59 -67.08
CA SER A 592 31.57 94.59 -68.21
C SER A 592 30.88 95.03 -69.52
N GLN A 593 29.67 94.54 -69.79
CA GLN A 593 28.89 94.97 -70.97
C GLN A 593 28.55 96.47 -70.95
N TRP A 594 28.19 97.01 -69.78
CA TRP A 594 27.91 98.45 -69.64
C TRP A 594 29.15 99.31 -69.89
N ARG A 595 30.34 98.85 -69.49
CA ARG A 595 31.60 99.53 -69.82
C ARG A 595 31.82 99.61 -71.33
N THR A 596 31.64 98.50 -72.05
CA THR A 596 31.84 98.47 -73.50
C THR A 596 30.86 99.39 -74.22
N LYS A 597 29.57 99.39 -73.84
CA LYS A 597 28.57 100.30 -74.42
C LYS A 597 28.94 101.77 -74.23
N TYR A 598 29.39 102.16 -73.04
CA TYR A 598 29.81 103.53 -72.78
C TYR A 598 31.02 103.96 -73.61
N GLU A 599 32.01 103.07 -73.79
CA GLU A 599 33.16 103.34 -74.67
C GLU A 599 32.72 103.54 -76.13
N THR A 600 31.72 102.80 -76.62
CA THR A 600 31.31 102.88 -78.02
C THR A 600 30.43 104.11 -78.31
N ASP A 601 29.40 104.35 -77.48
CA ASP A 601 28.44 105.44 -77.70
C ASP A 601 29.04 106.83 -77.42
N ALA A 602 30.00 106.93 -76.48
CA ALA A 602 30.66 108.19 -76.18
C ALA A 602 31.56 108.65 -77.34
N ILE A 603 32.31 107.72 -77.96
CA ILE A 603 33.17 108.01 -79.11
C ILE A 603 32.34 108.50 -80.30
N GLN A 604 31.22 107.85 -80.59
CA GLN A 604 30.34 108.20 -81.71
C GLN A 604 29.76 109.62 -81.56
N ARG A 605 29.34 110.01 -80.34
CA ARG A 605 28.84 111.38 -80.08
C ARG A 605 29.93 112.46 -80.21
N THR A 606 31.18 112.15 -79.90
CA THR A 606 32.29 113.09 -80.10
C THR A 606 32.57 113.35 -81.58
N GLU A 607 32.46 112.34 -82.44
CA GLU A 607 32.66 112.49 -83.89
C GLU A 607 31.56 113.36 -84.54
N GLU A 608 30.30 113.19 -84.13
CA GLU A 608 29.19 114.04 -84.61
C GLU A 608 29.36 115.52 -84.22
N LEU A 609 29.87 115.79 -83.01
CA LEU A 609 30.15 117.15 -82.53
C LEU A 609 31.31 117.83 -83.29
N GLU A 610 32.36 117.08 -83.62
CA GLU A 610 33.49 117.54 -84.45
C GLU A 610 33.01 117.96 -85.85
N GLU A 611 32.13 117.15 -86.47
CA GLU A 611 31.61 117.44 -87.81
C GLU A 611 30.69 118.66 -87.85
N ALA A 612 29.86 118.85 -86.82
CA ALA A 612 29.01 120.03 -86.65
C ALA A 612 29.85 121.31 -86.48
N LYS A 613 30.95 121.23 -85.73
CA LYS A 613 31.89 122.35 -85.53
C LYS A 613 32.56 122.78 -86.85
N LYS A 614 32.92 121.82 -87.70
CA LYS A 614 33.54 122.08 -89.02
C LYS A 614 32.60 122.83 -89.97
N LYS A 615 31.31 122.46 -89.99
CA LYS A 615 30.27 123.16 -90.80
C LYS A 615 30.03 124.59 -90.34
N LEU A 616 30.06 124.84 -89.03
CA LEU A 616 29.90 126.18 -88.48
C LEU A 616 31.10 127.08 -88.80
N ALA A 617 32.33 126.55 -88.76
CA ALA A 617 33.53 127.29 -89.13
C ALA A 617 33.50 127.73 -90.61
N GLN A 618 33.06 126.86 -91.52
CA GLN A 618 32.93 127.21 -92.95
C GLN A 618 31.92 128.36 -93.18
N ARG A 619 30.78 128.33 -92.49
CA ARG A 619 29.78 129.41 -92.57
C ARG A 619 30.30 130.75 -92.05
N LEU A 620 31.16 130.73 -91.04
CA LEU A 620 31.78 131.94 -90.51
C LEU A 620 32.69 132.57 -91.56
N GLN A 621 33.52 131.76 -92.22
CA GLN A 621 34.44 132.20 -93.28
C GLN A 621 33.68 132.81 -94.47
N ASP A 622 32.60 132.17 -94.94
CA ASP A 622 31.80 132.69 -96.05
C ASP A 622 31.13 134.05 -95.69
N ALA A 623 30.77 134.26 -94.43
CA ALA A 623 30.19 135.52 -93.95
C ALA A 623 31.26 136.63 -93.85
N GLU A 624 32.47 136.29 -93.42
CA GLU A 624 33.63 137.21 -93.37
C GLU A 624 33.98 137.71 -94.78
N GLU A 625 34.01 136.82 -95.79
CA GLU A 625 34.26 137.19 -97.20
C GLU A 625 33.17 138.12 -97.76
N GLN A 626 31.90 137.93 -97.36
CA GLN A 626 30.82 138.86 -97.74
C GLN A 626 30.98 140.25 -97.10
N VAL A 627 31.40 140.30 -95.84
CA VAL A 627 31.66 141.58 -95.14
C VAL A 627 32.80 142.34 -95.82
N GLU A 628 33.86 141.64 -96.22
CA GLU A 628 35.00 142.24 -96.91
C GLU A 628 34.62 142.79 -98.30
N ALA A 629 33.77 142.06 -99.04
CA ALA A 629 33.19 142.53 -100.30
C ALA A 629 32.33 143.79 -100.13
N VAL A 630 31.53 143.89 -99.06
CA VAL A 630 30.72 145.08 -98.75
C VAL A 630 31.61 146.27 -98.37
N ASN A 631 32.66 146.05 -97.58
CA ASN A 631 33.62 147.10 -97.22
C ASN A 631 34.35 147.67 -98.44
N SER A 632 34.70 146.83 -99.43
CA SER A 632 35.30 147.30 -100.69
C SER A 632 34.36 148.22 -101.48
N LYS A 633 33.03 147.95 -101.44
CA LYS A 633 31.99 148.78 -102.06
C LYS A 633 31.82 150.12 -101.33
N CYS A 634 31.82 150.12 -99.99
CA CYS A 634 31.78 151.35 -99.20
C CYS A 634 32.96 152.28 -99.50
N ALA A 635 34.18 151.75 -99.59
CA ALA A 635 35.37 152.55 -99.91
C ALA A 635 35.30 153.23 -101.30
N SER A 636 34.62 152.61 -102.27
CA SER A 636 34.41 153.20 -103.60
C SER A 636 33.37 154.35 -103.61
N LEU A 637 32.35 154.25 -102.74
CA LEU A 637 31.32 155.28 -102.53
C LEU A 637 31.88 156.49 -101.76
N GLU A 638 32.82 156.26 -100.83
CA GLU A 638 33.50 157.33 -100.09
C GLU A 638 34.33 158.24 -101.03
N LYS A 639 34.99 157.66 -102.04
CA LYS A 639 35.74 158.43 -103.06
C LYS A 639 34.83 159.27 -103.97
N THR A 640 33.61 158.80 -104.26
CA THR A 640 32.64 159.56 -105.06
C THR A 640 31.99 160.67 -104.23
N LYS A 641 31.78 160.46 -102.93
CA LYS A 641 31.35 161.49 -101.99
C LYS A 641 32.33 162.66 -101.89
N GLN A 642 33.63 162.41 -101.75
CA GLN A 642 34.63 163.49 -101.67
C GLN A 642 34.72 164.34 -102.95
N ARG A 643 34.49 163.75 -104.13
CA ARG A 643 34.49 164.49 -105.41
C ARG A 643 33.30 165.45 -105.53
N LEU A 644 32.12 165.03 -105.05
CA LEU A 644 30.91 165.87 -105.04
C LEU A 644 30.96 166.94 -103.93
N GLN A 645 31.70 166.71 -102.85
CA GLN A 645 31.87 167.67 -101.76
C GLN A 645 32.77 168.86 -102.16
N ALA A 646 33.75 168.64 -103.04
CA ALA A 646 34.59 169.69 -103.61
C ALA A 646 33.84 170.59 -104.63
N GLU A 647 32.87 170.04 -105.38
CA GLU A 647 32.02 170.84 -106.30
C GLU A 647 30.97 171.69 -105.55
N VAL A 648 30.64 171.36 -104.30
CA VAL A 648 29.75 172.14 -103.42
C VAL A 648 30.49 173.33 -102.78
N GLU A 649 31.77 173.18 -102.47
CA GLU A 649 32.59 174.26 -101.87
C GLU A 649 32.91 175.39 -102.88
N ASP A 650 33.07 175.10 -104.17
CA ASP A 650 33.29 176.12 -105.22
C ASP A 650 32.03 176.91 -105.60
N LEU A 651 30.81 176.37 -105.38
CA LEU A 651 29.54 177.07 -105.66
C LEU A 651 29.01 177.90 -104.48
N MET A 652 29.56 177.72 -103.26
CA MET A 652 29.19 178.53 -102.08
C MET A 652 29.96 179.86 -101.99
N VAL A 653 31.14 179.97 -102.61
CA VAL A 653 31.96 181.20 -102.64
C VAL A 653 31.33 182.32 -103.49
N ASP A 654 30.45 181.98 -104.45
CA ASP A 654 29.76 182.96 -105.30
C ASP A 654 28.40 183.46 -104.74
N VAL A 655 27.87 182.86 -103.67
CA VAL A 655 26.56 183.24 -103.09
C VAL A 655 26.66 184.18 -101.88
N GLU A 656 27.76 184.19 -101.13
CA GLU A 656 27.89 185.03 -99.92
C GLU A 656 28.65 186.35 -100.12
N ARG A 657 29.21 186.60 -101.31
CA ARG A 657 29.58 187.95 -101.77
C ARG A 657 28.36 188.87 -101.99
N ALA A 658 27.13 188.32 -101.88
CA ALA A 658 25.87 189.05 -102.03
C ALA A 658 25.07 189.26 -100.73
N ASN A 659 25.63 189.05 -99.53
CA ASN A 659 24.97 189.48 -98.29
C ASN A 659 25.90 190.04 -97.19
N GLY A 660 27.01 190.66 -97.60
CA GLY A 660 27.89 191.46 -96.76
C GLY A 660 27.39 192.86 -96.40
N ALA A 661 26.07 193.09 -96.32
CA ALA A 661 25.52 194.42 -96.04
C ALA A 661 24.27 194.39 -95.15
N ALA A 662 24.41 193.85 -93.93
CA ALA A 662 23.68 194.38 -92.79
C ALA A 662 24.37 193.96 -91.49
N THR A 663 25.38 194.76 -91.14
CA THR A 663 25.60 195.23 -89.75
C THR A 663 25.72 194.15 -88.69
N ALA A 664 26.93 193.67 -88.42
CA ALA A 664 27.89 194.43 -87.61
C ALA A 664 27.24 195.02 -86.35
N LEU A 665 27.72 194.50 -85.21
CA LEU A 665 27.72 195.16 -83.91
C LEU A 665 26.38 195.14 -83.17
N ASP A 666 26.22 194.18 -82.26
CA ASP A 666 26.71 194.51 -80.92
C ASP A 666 27.13 193.26 -80.15
N LYS A 667 28.43 193.28 -79.83
CA LYS A 667 29.03 192.67 -78.64
C LYS A 667 29.04 191.15 -78.58
N LYS A 668 30.22 190.60 -78.90
CA LYS A 668 31.28 190.34 -77.90
C LYS A 668 31.01 188.97 -77.24
N GLN A 669 31.94 188.05 -77.10
CA GLN A 669 33.40 188.13 -77.03
C GLN A 669 33.76 186.86 -76.26
N ARG A 670 34.45 185.95 -76.95
CA ARG A 670 35.73 185.38 -76.47
C ARG A 670 35.67 184.56 -75.15
N ASN A 671 36.16 183.33 -75.10
CA ASN A 671 37.24 182.67 -75.83
C ASN A 671 37.08 181.15 -75.57
N PHE A 672 37.39 180.23 -76.50
CA PHE A 672 38.76 179.81 -76.85
C PHE A 672 39.50 179.34 -75.58
N ASP A 673 39.91 178.09 -75.37
CA ASP A 673 40.30 177.06 -76.32
C ASP A 673 40.75 175.80 -75.54
N LYS A 674 41.06 174.72 -76.29
CA LYS A 674 42.06 173.65 -75.97
C LYS A 674 41.53 172.41 -75.23
N GLY A 675 41.69 171.17 -75.69
CA GLY A 675 42.43 170.59 -76.80
C GLY A 675 42.95 169.20 -76.41
N SER A 676 42.47 168.17 -77.10
CA SER A 676 43.07 166.83 -77.39
C SER A 676 43.58 165.90 -76.27
N LEU A 677 43.26 164.60 -76.46
CA LEU A 677 43.74 163.38 -75.76
C LEU A 677 43.29 163.28 -74.29
N GLU A 678 42.39 162.37 -73.89
CA GLU A 678 42.59 160.91 -73.86
C GLU A 678 41.27 160.14 -74.09
N HIS A 679 41.23 159.38 -75.19
CA HIS A 679 40.14 158.54 -75.68
C HIS A 679 40.42 157.04 -75.43
N GLU A 680 41.28 156.69 -74.46
CA GLU A 680 41.84 155.33 -74.32
C GLU A 680 41.61 154.65 -72.95
N GLU A 681 41.01 155.28 -71.94
CA GLU A 681 40.83 154.64 -70.61
C GLU A 681 39.44 154.03 -70.33
N ALA A 682 38.43 154.23 -71.19
CA ALA A 682 37.05 153.78 -70.91
C ALA A 682 36.66 152.39 -71.48
N LYS A 683 37.53 151.73 -72.27
CA LYS A 683 37.22 150.41 -72.88
C LYS A 683 37.70 149.20 -72.07
N ILE A 684 38.66 149.36 -71.15
CA ILE A 684 39.20 148.25 -70.35
C ILE A 684 38.25 147.81 -69.21
N LEU A 685 37.42 148.72 -68.68
CA LEU A 685 36.58 148.42 -67.51
C LEU A 685 35.33 147.55 -67.79
N ARG A 686 34.93 147.40 -69.06
CA ARG A 686 33.70 146.66 -69.43
C ARG A 686 33.94 145.17 -69.72
N VAL A 687 35.15 144.79 -70.12
CA VAL A 687 35.53 143.39 -70.40
C VAL A 687 35.92 142.63 -69.11
N GLN A 688 36.24 143.35 -68.03
CA GLN A 688 36.74 142.75 -66.79
C GLN A 688 35.62 142.27 -65.82
N LEU A 689 34.37 142.68 -66.04
CA LEU A 689 33.21 142.28 -65.21
C LEU A 689 32.46 141.05 -65.77
N GLU A 690 32.41 140.85 -67.09
CA GLU A 690 31.71 139.71 -67.70
C GLU A 690 32.50 138.39 -67.61
N LEU A 691 33.84 138.44 -67.53
CA LEU A 691 34.69 137.25 -67.35
C LEU A 691 34.61 136.65 -65.92
N ASN A 692 34.34 137.47 -64.91
CA ASN A 692 34.26 137.02 -63.51
C ASN A 692 32.90 136.39 -63.15
N GLN A 693 31.83 136.68 -63.89
CA GLN A 693 30.49 136.16 -63.62
C GLN A 693 30.27 134.76 -64.21
N VAL A 694 30.88 134.45 -65.36
CA VAL A 694 30.82 133.11 -65.98
C VAL A 694 31.74 132.11 -65.26
N LYS A 695 32.85 132.57 -64.68
CA LYS A 695 33.78 131.70 -63.95
C LYS A 695 33.16 131.16 -62.64
N SER A 696 32.42 131.98 -61.90
CA SER A 696 31.80 131.56 -60.63
C SER A 696 30.60 130.62 -60.80
N GLU A 697 29.85 130.70 -61.91
CA GLU A 697 28.75 129.76 -62.19
C GLU A 697 29.24 128.37 -62.61
N VAL A 698 30.36 128.29 -63.35
CA VAL A 698 30.98 127.01 -63.72
C VAL A 698 31.60 126.34 -62.48
N ASP A 699 32.30 127.09 -61.64
CA ASP A 699 32.89 126.56 -60.40
C ASP A 699 31.82 126.07 -59.41
N ARG A 700 30.65 126.73 -59.34
CA ARG A 700 29.53 126.27 -58.49
C ARG A 700 28.88 124.98 -59.00
N LYS A 701 28.70 124.82 -60.30
CA LYS A 701 28.15 123.59 -60.89
C LYS A 701 29.10 122.39 -60.81
N ILE A 702 30.41 122.64 -60.88
CA ILE A 702 31.43 121.61 -60.64
C ILE A 702 31.38 121.18 -59.17
N ALA A 703 31.32 122.12 -58.23
CA ALA A 703 31.23 121.81 -56.80
C ALA A 703 29.95 121.02 -56.43
N GLU A 704 28.77 121.41 -56.96
CA GLU A 704 27.50 120.69 -56.73
C GLU A 704 27.55 119.25 -57.30
N LYS A 705 28.21 119.04 -58.46
CA LYS A 705 28.37 117.71 -59.06
C LYS A 705 29.42 116.85 -58.34
N ASP A 706 30.50 117.45 -57.85
CA ASP A 706 31.50 116.74 -57.06
C ASP A 706 30.94 116.31 -55.69
N GLU A 707 30.06 117.10 -55.06
CA GLU A 707 29.35 116.72 -53.83
C GLU A 707 28.36 115.56 -54.05
N GLU A 708 27.60 115.54 -55.16
CA GLU A 708 26.72 114.41 -55.51
C GLU A 708 27.51 113.10 -55.75
N ILE A 709 28.67 113.18 -56.41
CA ILE A 709 29.55 112.03 -56.68
C ILE A 709 30.16 111.51 -55.36
N GLU A 710 30.60 112.40 -54.48
CA GLU A 710 31.08 112.06 -53.14
C GLU A 710 30.00 111.36 -52.30
N GLN A 711 28.76 111.84 -52.36
CA GLN A 711 27.65 111.26 -51.61
C GLN A 711 27.23 109.88 -52.14
N LEU A 712 27.22 109.67 -53.46
CA LEU A 712 26.99 108.36 -54.07
C LEU A 712 28.12 107.35 -53.76
N LYS A 713 29.38 107.81 -53.73
CA LYS A 713 30.51 106.97 -53.29
C LYS A 713 30.39 106.56 -51.83
N ARG A 714 30.05 107.49 -50.93
CA ARG A 714 29.86 107.16 -49.50
C ARG A 714 28.71 106.19 -49.26
N ASN A 715 27.60 106.33 -49.98
CA ASN A 715 26.47 105.41 -49.86
C ASN A 715 26.79 104.01 -50.42
N SER A 716 27.48 103.94 -51.56
CA SER A 716 27.93 102.67 -52.13
C SER A 716 28.97 101.99 -51.23
N GLN A 717 29.88 102.74 -50.63
CA GLN A 717 30.87 102.22 -49.68
C GLN A 717 30.18 101.67 -48.42
N ARG A 718 29.20 102.36 -47.86
CA ARG A 718 28.42 101.85 -46.71
C ARG A 718 27.67 100.57 -47.04
N ALA A 719 27.10 100.44 -48.24
CA ALA A 719 26.43 99.22 -48.67
C ALA A 719 27.40 98.04 -48.76
N VAL A 720 28.60 98.27 -49.32
CA VAL A 720 29.68 97.26 -49.39
C VAL A 720 30.17 96.88 -47.99
N ASP A 721 30.41 97.84 -47.11
CA ASP A 721 30.86 97.58 -45.74
C ASP A 721 29.81 96.80 -44.94
N THR A 722 28.52 97.06 -45.17
CA THR A 722 27.42 96.32 -44.53
C THR A 722 27.37 94.87 -45.04
N MET A 723 27.46 94.65 -46.35
CA MET A 723 27.52 93.29 -46.92
C MET A 723 28.76 92.52 -46.45
N GLN A 724 29.91 93.19 -46.37
CA GLN A 724 31.15 92.59 -45.86
C GLN A 724 30.99 92.16 -44.39
N SER A 725 30.35 93.00 -43.56
CA SER A 725 30.07 92.67 -42.16
C SER A 725 29.09 91.50 -42.03
N THR A 726 28.09 91.38 -42.91
CA THR A 726 27.17 90.24 -42.91
C THR A 726 27.88 88.95 -43.30
N LEU A 727 28.71 88.99 -44.35
CA LEU A 727 29.51 87.85 -44.81
C LEU A 727 30.50 87.38 -43.72
N ASP A 728 31.17 88.31 -43.03
CA ASP A 728 32.10 87.96 -41.95
C ASP A 728 31.39 87.40 -40.71
N SER A 729 30.11 87.74 -40.50
CA SER A 729 29.27 87.14 -39.46
C SER A 729 28.87 85.71 -39.83
N GLU A 730 28.50 85.48 -41.09
CA GLU A 730 28.09 84.19 -41.64
C GLU A 730 29.27 83.19 -41.67
N ILE A 731 30.47 83.64 -42.06
CA ILE A 731 31.69 82.82 -42.00
C ILE A 731 32.00 82.37 -40.57
N ARG A 732 31.79 83.23 -39.57
CA ARG A 732 31.97 82.89 -38.16
C ARG A 732 30.96 81.85 -37.69
N SER A 733 29.67 82.08 -37.97
CA SER A 733 28.59 81.13 -37.64
C SER A 733 28.83 79.75 -38.25
N ARG A 734 29.23 79.68 -39.52
CA ARG A 734 29.59 78.42 -40.21
C ARG A 734 30.74 77.68 -39.53
N ASN A 735 31.77 78.40 -39.10
CA ASN A 735 32.93 77.80 -38.45
C ASN A 735 32.59 77.26 -37.05
N ASP A 736 31.70 77.92 -36.32
CA ASP A 736 31.21 77.45 -35.02
C ASP A 736 30.30 76.23 -35.17
N ALA A 737 29.42 76.19 -36.19
CA ALA A 737 28.64 75.01 -36.53
C ALA A 737 29.52 73.80 -36.90
N LEU A 738 30.60 74.03 -37.66
CA LEU A 738 31.55 72.98 -38.03
C LEU A 738 32.31 72.41 -36.81
N ARG A 739 32.64 73.25 -35.83
CA ARG A 739 33.28 72.83 -34.58
C ARG A 739 32.31 72.01 -33.72
N LEU A 740 31.06 72.44 -33.61
CA LEU A 740 30.03 71.72 -32.87
C LEU A 740 29.79 70.33 -33.47
N LYS A 741 29.69 70.23 -34.80
CA LYS A 741 29.59 68.96 -35.53
C LYS A 741 30.74 68.00 -35.19
N LYS A 742 31.99 68.46 -35.26
CA LYS A 742 33.16 67.63 -34.94
C LYS A 742 33.17 67.15 -33.49
N LYS A 743 32.67 67.98 -32.57
CA LYS A 743 32.53 67.60 -31.16
C LYS A 743 31.48 66.50 -30.98
N MET A 744 30.30 66.66 -31.60
CA MET A 744 29.24 65.65 -31.54
C MET A 744 29.62 64.32 -32.22
N GLU A 745 30.41 64.37 -33.31
CA GLU A 745 31.00 63.16 -33.91
C GLU A 745 31.98 62.45 -32.97
N GLY A 746 32.71 63.20 -32.13
CA GLY A 746 33.57 62.65 -31.08
C GLY A 746 32.78 62.00 -29.94
N ASP A 747 31.78 62.71 -29.42
CA ASP A 747 30.89 62.23 -28.36
C ASP A 747 30.14 60.95 -28.80
N LEU A 748 29.76 60.87 -30.09
CA LEU A 748 29.12 59.70 -30.69
C LEU A 748 30.05 58.48 -30.70
N ASN A 749 31.33 58.66 -31.04
CA ASN A 749 32.32 57.57 -31.00
C ASN A 749 32.57 57.08 -29.57
N GLU A 750 32.62 57.97 -28.58
CA GLU A 750 32.77 57.57 -27.17
C GLU A 750 31.56 56.77 -26.67
N LEU A 751 30.34 57.19 -27.02
CA LEU A 751 29.11 56.47 -26.69
C LEU A 751 29.05 55.09 -27.38
N GLU A 752 29.53 54.95 -28.61
CA GLU A 752 29.61 53.66 -29.31
C GLU A 752 30.58 52.69 -28.60
N ILE A 753 31.73 53.19 -28.14
CA ILE A 753 32.70 52.38 -27.38
C ILE A 753 32.09 51.94 -26.04
N GLN A 754 31.45 52.86 -25.31
CA GLN A 754 30.80 52.56 -24.02
C GLN A 754 29.65 51.54 -24.19
N LEU A 755 28.82 51.70 -25.23
CA LEU A 755 27.77 50.73 -25.56
C LEU A 755 28.36 49.36 -25.92
N GLY A 756 29.51 49.31 -26.58
CA GLY A 756 30.26 48.08 -26.85
C GLY A 756 30.75 47.37 -25.59
N HIS A 757 31.26 48.12 -24.61
CA HIS A 757 31.68 47.57 -23.31
C HIS A 757 30.50 47.05 -22.49
N ALA A 758 29.42 47.83 -22.37
CA ALA A 758 28.19 47.41 -21.69
C ALA A 758 27.58 46.16 -22.33
N ASN A 759 27.60 46.04 -23.67
CA ASN A 759 27.15 44.84 -24.37
C ASN A 759 27.99 43.60 -24.04
N ARG A 760 29.31 43.73 -23.94
CA ARG A 760 30.19 42.60 -23.56
C ARG A 760 29.94 42.16 -22.12
N GLN A 761 29.85 43.10 -21.17
CA GLN A 761 29.53 42.79 -19.78
C GLN A 761 28.15 42.14 -19.62
N ALA A 762 27.11 42.66 -20.29
CA ALA A 762 25.79 42.04 -20.28
C ALA A 762 25.80 40.61 -20.86
N SER A 763 26.60 40.37 -21.92
CA SER A 763 26.76 39.04 -22.49
C SER A 763 27.52 38.07 -21.57
N GLU A 764 28.53 38.53 -20.84
CA GLU A 764 29.27 37.73 -19.86
C GLU A 764 28.40 37.40 -18.65
N ALA A 765 27.66 38.38 -18.12
CA ALA A 765 26.68 38.17 -17.06
C ALA A 765 25.58 37.18 -17.46
N GLN A 766 25.07 37.26 -18.71
CA GLN A 766 24.13 36.26 -19.23
C GLN A 766 24.73 34.86 -19.32
N LYS A 767 26.01 34.73 -19.71
CA LYS A 767 26.68 33.44 -19.79
C LYS A 767 26.89 32.83 -18.40
N GLN A 768 27.28 33.65 -17.41
CA GLN A 768 27.39 33.23 -16.01
C GLN A 768 26.03 32.84 -15.43
N LEU A 769 24.97 33.62 -15.71
CA LEU A 769 23.60 33.30 -15.30
C LEU A 769 23.14 31.95 -15.85
N ARG A 770 23.43 31.63 -17.13
CA ARG A 770 23.10 30.31 -17.72
C ARG A 770 23.87 29.18 -17.07
N ASN A 771 25.16 29.38 -16.77
CA ASN A 771 25.97 28.37 -16.08
C ASN A 771 25.46 28.08 -14.66
N PHE A 772 25.12 29.12 -13.89
CA PHE A 772 24.53 28.95 -12.56
C PHE A 772 23.12 28.36 -12.61
N GLN A 773 22.31 28.71 -13.62
CA GLN A 773 21.00 28.06 -13.83
C GLN A 773 21.14 26.57 -14.17
N ALA A 774 22.16 26.19 -14.95
CA ALA A 774 22.45 24.79 -15.23
C ALA A 774 22.88 24.03 -13.96
N GLN A 775 23.81 24.59 -13.18
CA GLN A 775 24.25 24.01 -11.90
C GLN A 775 23.11 23.92 -10.90
N PHE A 776 22.26 24.95 -10.80
CA PHE A 776 21.07 24.93 -9.96
C PHE A 776 20.11 23.81 -10.36
N LYS A 777 19.89 23.62 -11.67
CA LYS A 777 19.01 22.57 -12.19
C LYS A 777 19.59 21.18 -11.92
N GLU A 778 20.89 21.01 -12.03
CA GLU A 778 21.60 19.77 -11.70
C GLU A 778 21.53 19.44 -10.21
N SER A 779 21.80 20.41 -9.32
CA SER A 779 21.63 20.23 -7.87
C SER A 779 20.17 20.01 -7.48
N GLN A 780 19.21 20.59 -8.21
CA GLN A 780 17.79 20.35 -7.99
C GLN A 780 17.40 18.92 -8.38
N LEU A 781 17.90 18.41 -9.51
CA LEU A 781 17.74 17.01 -9.91
C LEU A 781 18.33 16.06 -8.86
N GLN A 782 19.55 16.34 -8.38
CA GLN A 782 20.18 15.52 -7.32
C GLN A 782 19.41 15.56 -6.00
N LEU A 783 18.83 16.71 -5.64
CA LEU A 783 17.97 16.84 -4.46
C LEU A 783 16.67 16.05 -4.64
N ASP A 784 16.02 16.17 -5.79
CA ASP A 784 14.77 15.46 -6.09
C ASP A 784 14.98 13.93 -6.11
N ASP A 785 16.10 13.46 -6.67
CA ASP A 785 16.48 12.03 -6.67
C ASP A 785 16.80 11.54 -5.25
N ALA A 786 17.48 12.35 -4.43
CA ALA A 786 17.77 12.01 -3.04
C ALA A 786 16.50 11.97 -2.17
N VAL A 787 15.56 12.91 -2.39
CA VAL A 787 14.25 12.94 -1.70
C VAL A 787 13.41 11.71 -2.06
N ARG A 788 13.37 11.32 -3.34
CA ARG A 788 12.70 10.09 -3.76
C ARG A 788 13.33 8.85 -3.11
N GLY A 789 14.66 8.75 -3.14
CA GLY A 789 15.35 7.64 -2.46
C GLY A 789 15.13 7.60 -0.95
N GLN A 790 14.93 8.76 -0.30
CA GLN A 790 14.55 8.82 1.11
C GLN A 790 13.11 8.33 1.33
N GLU A 791 12.15 8.72 0.49
CA GLU A 791 10.76 8.26 0.56
C GLU A 791 10.67 6.74 0.37
N ASP A 792 11.40 6.18 -0.60
CA ASP A 792 11.47 4.75 -0.86
C ASP A 792 12.03 3.98 0.36
N LEU A 793 13.13 4.46 0.96
CA LEU A 793 13.72 3.87 2.16
C LEU A 793 12.76 3.97 3.36
N LYS A 794 12.03 5.08 3.49
CA LYS A 794 11.06 5.29 4.58
C LYS A 794 9.88 4.33 4.47
N GLU A 795 9.40 4.08 3.25
CA GLU A 795 8.34 3.11 3.00
C GLU A 795 8.82 1.68 3.25
N GLN A 796 10.04 1.33 2.85
CA GLN A 796 10.65 0.03 3.14
C GLN A 796 10.81 -0.21 4.65
N VAL A 797 11.30 0.78 5.41
CA VAL A 797 11.37 0.71 6.88
C VAL A 797 9.97 0.51 7.47
N ALA A 798 8.96 1.26 7.03
CA ALA A 798 7.59 1.14 7.53
C ALA A 798 6.94 -0.21 7.20
N VAL A 799 7.30 -0.86 6.09
CA VAL A 799 6.86 -2.22 5.74
C VAL A 799 7.52 -3.25 6.63
N ILE A 800 8.84 -3.15 6.84
CA ILE A 800 9.59 -4.06 7.69
C ILE A 800 9.18 -3.93 9.16
N GLU A 801 8.94 -2.72 9.66
CA GLU A 801 8.42 -2.49 11.01
C GLU A 801 7.03 -3.10 11.21
N ARG A 802 6.12 -2.94 10.25
CA ARG A 802 4.79 -3.58 10.30
C ARG A 802 4.90 -5.10 10.33
N ARG A 803 5.79 -5.68 9.52
CA ARG A 803 6.06 -7.12 9.51
C ARG A 803 6.69 -7.60 10.83
N ASN A 804 7.59 -6.82 11.40
CA ASN A 804 8.22 -7.13 12.68
C ASN A 804 7.18 -7.11 13.82
N ASN A 805 6.29 -6.12 13.84
CA ASN A 805 5.21 -6.04 14.83
C ASN A 805 4.23 -7.21 14.74
N LEU A 806 3.91 -7.67 13.53
CA LEU A 806 3.10 -8.89 13.31
C LEU A 806 3.80 -10.13 13.88
N PHE A 807 5.07 -10.34 13.56
CA PHE A 807 5.83 -11.46 14.13
C PHE A 807 6.03 -11.34 15.65
N GLN A 808 6.12 -10.13 16.19
CA GLN A 808 6.19 -9.89 17.62
C GLN A 808 4.88 -10.33 18.31
N ALA A 809 3.74 -9.98 17.73
CA ALA A 809 2.42 -10.37 18.21
C ALA A 809 2.23 -11.90 18.17
N GLU A 810 2.62 -12.56 17.08
CA GLU A 810 2.58 -14.03 16.99
C GLU A 810 3.49 -14.71 18.04
N ILE A 811 4.66 -14.14 18.32
CA ILE A 811 5.56 -14.67 19.37
C ILE A 811 4.94 -14.49 20.77
N GLU A 812 4.28 -13.36 21.04
CA GLU A 812 3.63 -13.08 22.32
C GLU A 812 2.41 -13.99 22.54
N GLU A 813 1.62 -14.26 21.50
CA GLU A 813 0.51 -15.21 21.54
C GLU A 813 1.01 -16.63 21.84
N ASN A 814 2.05 -17.08 21.14
CA ASN A 814 2.66 -18.39 21.38
C ASN A 814 3.27 -18.52 22.79
N ARG A 815 3.83 -17.42 23.34
CA ARG A 815 4.33 -17.40 24.73
C ARG A 815 3.19 -17.46 25.75
N ALA A 816 2.10 -16.74 25.52
CA ALA A 816 0.93 -16.77 26.40
C ALA A 816 0.30 -18.17 26.42
N ALA A 817 0.19 -18.81 25.25
CA ALA A 817 -0.25 -20.20 25.15
C ALA A 817 0.68 -21.14 25.94
N LEU A 818 2.00 -20.99 25.80
CA LEU A 818 2.99 -21.78 26.54
C LEU A 818 2.85 -21.62 28.06
N GLU A 819 2.79 -20.38 28.57
CA GLU A 819 2.59 -20.09 30.00
C GLU A 819 1.29 -20.70 30.54
N GLN A 820 0.22 -20.65 29.75
CA GLN A 820 -1.06 -21.26 30.13
C GLN A 820 -0.93 -22.78 30.26
N THR A 821 -0.28 -23.45 29.31
CA THR A 821 0.04 -24.88 29.42
C THR A 821 0.90 -25.20 30.64
N GLU A 822 1.89 -24.38 30.98
CA GLU A 822 2.72 -24.60 32.18
C GLU A 822 1.93 -24.44 33.48
N ARG A 823 0.98 -23.49 33.55
CA ARG A 823 0.08 -23.35 34.70
C ARG A 823 -0.82 -24.56 34.85
N SER A 824 -1.44 -25.02 33.76
CA SER A 824 -2.27 -26.23 33.77
C SER A 824 -1.47 -27.46 34.17
N ARG A 825 -0.22 -27.60 33.73
CA ARG A 825 0.69 -28.66 34.16
C ARG A 825 0.95 -28.65 35.67
N LYS A 826 1.20 -27.47 36.25
CA LYS A 826 1.43 -27.33 37.70
C LYS A 826 0.18 -27.68 38.53
N ILE A 827 -1.00 -27.31 38.06
CA ILE A 827 -2.27 -27.67 38.72
C ILE A 827 -2.46 -29.19 38.70
N ALA A 828 -2.23 -29.83 37.55
CA ALA A 828 -2.30 -31.28 37.43
C ALA A 828 -1.26 -32.01 38.30
N GLU A 829 -0.04 -31.47 38.43
CA GLU A 829 0.99 -32.00 39.35
C GLU A 829 0.55 -31.90 40.82
N GLN A 830 -0.10 -30.79 41.22
CA GLN A 830 -0.61 -30.63 42.58
C GLN A 830 -1.78 -31.58 42.87
N GLU A 831 -2.72 -31.74 41.94
CA GLU A 831 -3.83 -32.68 42.09
C GLU A 831 -3.34 -34.14 42.20
N LEU A 832 -2.28 -34.50 41.47
CA LEU A 832 -1.63 -35.80 41.58
C LEU A 832 -1.00 -36.00 42.97
N LEU A 833 -0.41 -34.97 43.55
CA LEU A 833 0.16 -34.99 44.89
C LEU A 833 -0.94 -35.21 45.94
N ASP A 834 -2.00 -34.41 45.88
CA ASP A 834 -3.14 -34.49 46.80
C ASP A 834 -3.85 -35.86 46.70
N ALA A 835 -4.00 -36.39 45.48
CA ALA A 835 -4.54 -37.72 45.26
C ALA A 835 -3.64 -38.82 45.86
N SER A 836 -2.31 -38.66 45.76
CA SER A 836 -1.34 -39.59 46.35
C SER A 836 -1.40 -39.59 47.88
N GLU A 837 -1.55 -38.42 48.51
CA GLU A 837 -1.75 -38.31 49.96
C GLU A 837 -3.07 -38.97 50.42
N ARG A 838 -4.15 -38.76 49.66
CA ARG A 838 -5.45 -39.43 49.90
C ARG A 838 -5.32 -40.95 49.80
N LEU A 839 -4.58 -41.44 48.82
CA LEU A 839 -4.35 -42.86 48.60
C LEU A 839 -3.55 -43.48 49.76
N GLN A 840 -2.55 -42.76 50.29
CA GLN A 840 -1.84 -43.17 51.52
C GLN A 840 -2.78 -43.21 52.73
N LEU A 841 -3.65 -42.21 52.90
CA LEU A 841 -4.63 -42.20 53.99
C LEU A 841 -5.58 -43.40 53.91
N PHE A 842 -6.15 -43.67 52.73
CA PHE A 842 -7.01 -44.84 52.53
C PHE A 842 -6.26 -46.16 52.73
N HIS A 843 -5.00 -46.24 52.32
CA HIS A 843 -4.17 -47.41 52.57
C HIS A 843 -3.99 -47.66 54.08
N SER A 844 -3.76 -46.62 54.88
CA SER A 844 -3.67 -46.73 56.34
C SER A 844 -4.99 -47.18 56.99
N GLN A 845 -6.12 -46.62 56.55
CA GLN A 845 -7.45 -47.00 57.02
C GLN A 845 -7.80 -48.45 56.67
N ASN A 846 -7.54 -48.86 55.43
CA ASN A 846 -7.83 -50.22 54.97
C ASN A 846 -6.99 -51.24 55.74
N THR A 847 -5.73 -50.91 56.06
CA THR A 847 -4.87 -51.74 56.92
C THR A 847 -5.46 -51.90 58.33
N SER A 848 -5.99 -50.82 58.93
CA SER A 848 -6.68 -50.86 60.23
C SER A 848 -7.95 -51.73 60.19
N LEU A 849 -8.75 -51.63 59.12
CA LEU A 849 -9.94 -52.43 58.92
C LEU A 849 -9.61 -53.92 58.73
N ILE A 850 -8.57 -54.25 57.98
CA ILE A 850 -8.09 -55.63 57.81
C ILE A 850 -7.70 -56.23 59.16
N ASN A 851 -6.99 -55.46 60.00
CA ASN A 851 -6.62 -55.93 61.34
C ASN A 851 -7.85 -56.15 62.24
N SER A 852 -8.85 -55.27 62.14
CA SER A 852 -10.12 -55.42 62.87
C SER A 852 -10.91 -56.64 62.39
N LYS A 853 -10.96 -56.86 61.07
CA LYS A 853 -11.59 -58.04 60.45
C LYS A 853 -10.93 -59.34 60.94
N LYS A 854 -9.60 -59.43 60.92
CA LYS A 854 -8.86 -60.60 61.41
C LYS A 854 -9.18 -60.91 62.88
N LYS A 855 -9.33 -59.88 63.71
CA LYS A 855 -9.73 -60.03 65.11
C LYS A 855 -11.15 -60.61 65.23
N LEU A 856 -12.11 -60.06 64.49
CA LEU A 856 -13.49 -60.56 64.48
C LEU A 856 -13.59 -62.00 63.94
N GLU A 857 -12.81 -62.36 62.92
CA GLU A 857 -12.73 -63.73 62.40
C GLU A 857 -12.20 -64.70 63.46
N SER A 858 -11.21 -64.28 64.26
CA SER A 858 -10.72 -65.05 65.41
C SER A 858 -11.80 -65.23 66.48
N ASP A 859 -12.53 -64.16 66.81
CA ASP A 859 -13.61 -64.20 67.80
C ASP A 859 -14.76 -65.12 67.33
N ILE A 860 -15.12 -65.09 66.04
CA ILE A 860 -16.12 -65.99 65.45
C ILE A 860 -15.67 -67.45 65.54
N SER A 861 -14.40 -67.74 65.20
CA SER A 861 -13.87 -69.10 65.30
C SER A 861 -13.89 -69.61 66.75
N GLN A 862 -13.61 -68.75 67.72
CA GLN A 862 -13.70 -69.10 69.14
C GLN A 862 -15.16 -69.43 69.53
N LEU A 863 -16.12 -68.59 69.16
CA LEU A 863 -17.54 -68.82 69.45
C LEU A 863 -18.09 -70.09 68.78
N GLN A 864 -17.61 -70.42 67.59
CA GLN A 864 -17.95 -71.67 66.92
C GLN A 864 -17.49 -72.90 67.72
N ASN A 865 -16.25 -72.87 68.23
CA ASN A 865 -15.73 -73.94 69.07
C ASN A 865 -16.54 -74.09 70.38
N GLU A 866 -16.86 -72.98 71.05
CA GLU A 866 -17.68 -72.99 72.27
C GLU A 866 -19.09 -73.55 72.00
N ALA A 867 -19.68 -73.25 70.83
CA ALA A 867 -20.97 -73.80 70.43
C ALA A 867 -20.91 -75.30 70.15
N GLU A 868 -19.85 -75.79 69.50
CA GLU A 868 -19.66 -77.23 69.25
C GLU A 868 -19.47 -78.02 70.54
N GLU A 869 -18.70 -77.47 71.49
CA GLU A 869 -18.52 -78.07 72.83
C GLU A 869 -19.86 -78.19 73.57
N ALA A 870 -20.68 -77.12 73.58
CA ALA A 870 -22.00 -77.13 74.21
C ALA A 870 -22.96 -78.16 73.56
N VAL A 871 -22.91 -78.31 72.23
CA VAL A 871 -23.70 -79.32 71.51
C VAL A 871 -23.25 -80.74 71.90
N GLN A 872 -21.94 -80.96 72.04
CA GLN A 872 -21.42 -82.27 72.42
C GLN A 872 -21.77 -82.63 73.87
N GLU A 873 -21.70 -81.67 74.80
CA GLU A 873 -22.16 -81.87 76.18
C GLU A 873 -23.65 -82.22 76.26
N SER A 874 -24.48 -81.54 75.47
CA SER A 874 -25.92 -81.83 75.39
C SER A 874 -26.19 -83.27 74.94
N ARG A 875 -25.49 -83.75 73.91
CA ARG A 875 -25.60 -85.14 73.44
C ARG A 875 -25.18 -86.15 74.50
N ASN A 876 -24.08 -85.89 75.19
CA ASN A 876 -23.59 -86.76 76.27
C ASN A 876 -24.59 -86.85 77.44
N ALA A 877 -25.28 -85.75 77.76
CA ALA A 877 -26.34 -85.73 78.75
C ALA A 877 -27.56 -86.54 78.30
N GLU A 878 -27.92 -86.47 77.01
CA GLU A 878 -29.03 -87.22 76.42
C GLU A 878 -28.79 -88.74 76.47
N GLU A 879 -27.57 -89.19 76.19
CA GLU A 879 -27.20 -90.61 76.30
C GLU A 879 -27.27 -91.12 77.75
N LYS A 880 -26.81 -90.32 78.72
CA LYS A 880 -26.93 -90.65 80.15
C LYS A 880 -28.39 -90.79 80.57
N ALA A 881 -29.26 -89.87 80.11
CA ALA A 881 -30.68 -89.93 80.38
C ALA A 881 -31.34 -91.19 79.79
N LYS A 882 -30.99 -91.56 78.55
CA LYS A 882 -31.48 -92.80 77.92
C LYS A 882 -31.08 -94.04 78.71
N LYS A 883 -29.83 -94.10 79.19
CA LYS A 883 -29.33 -95.23 79.99
C LYS A 883 -30.09 -95.38 81.32
N ALA A 884 -30.35 -94.26 82.02
CA ALA A 884 -31.12 -94.27 83.25
C ALA A 884 -32.58 -94.73 83.05
N ILE A 885 -33.19 -94.38 81.92
CA ILE A 885 -34.55 -94.84 81.56
C ILE A 885 -34.57 -96.37 81.37
N THR A 886 -33.58 -96.94 80.70
CA THR A 886 -33.47 -98.40 80.54
C THR A 886 -33.26 -99.12 81.88
N ASP A 887 -32.41 -98.59 82.76
CA ASP A 887 -32.16 -99.21 84.07
C ASP A 887 -33.43 -99.18 84.96
N ALA A 888 -34.20 -98.09 84.91
CA ALA A 888 -35.48 -97.98 85.62
C ALA A 888 -36.53 -98.99 85.12
N ALA A 889 -36.55 -99.29 83.82
CA ALA A 889 -37.46 -100.29 83.25
C ALA A 889 -37.14 -101.71 83.74
N LEU A 890 -35.86 -102.07 83.83
CA LEU A 890 -35.41 -103.36 84.35
C LEU A 890 -35.78 -103.55 85.83
N MET A 891 -35.55 -102.54 86.68
CA MET A 891 -35.93 -102.60 88.09
C MET A 891 -37.45 -102.76 88.29
N ALA A 892 -38.26 -102.12 87.44
CA ALA A 892 -39.72 -102.25 87.51
C ALA A 892 -40.18 -103.69 87.18
N GLU A 893 -39.47 -104.38 86.30
CA GLU A 893 -39.77 -105.77 85.92
C GLU A 893 -39.35 -106.77 87.01
N GLU A 894 -38.23 -106.52 87.70
CA GLU A 894 -37.81 -107.29 88.88
C GLU A 894 -38.78 -107.13 90.06
N LEU A 895 -39.22 -105.91 90.34
CA LEU A 895 -40.19 -105.64 91.42
C LEU A 895 -41.53 -106.37 91.18
N LYS A 896 -41.97 -106.48 89.93
CA LYS A 896 -43.19 -107.19 89.56
C LYS A 896 -43.10 -108.70 89.82
N LYS A 897 -41.95 -109.31 89.50
CA LYS A 897 -41.69 -110.73 89.82
C LYS A 897 -41.72 -110.99 91.33
N GLU A 898 -41.17 -110.08 92.13
CA GLU A 898 -41.14 -110.19 93.59
C GLU A 898 -42.53 -110.01 94.24
N GLN A 899 -43.39 -109.19 93.65
CA GLN A 899 -44.78 -109.07 94.09
C GLN A 899 -45.61 -110.33 93.82
N ASP A 900 -45.40 -110.98 92.68
CA ASP A 900 -46.09 -112.23 92.33
C ASP A 900 -45.68 -113.40 93.25
N THR A 901 -44.40 -113.49 93.62
CA THR A 901 -43.91 -114.48 94.60
C THR A 901 -44.44 -114.23 96.01
N SER A 902 -44.48 -112.97 96.45
CA SER A 902 -45.05 -112.58 97.74
C SER A 902 -46.56 -112.91 97.84
N ALA A 903 -47.33 -112.59 96.80
CA ALA A 903 -48.76 -112.88 96.74
C ALA A 903 -49.09 -114.38 96.78
N HIS A 904 -48.20 -115.24 96.26
CA HIS A 904 -48.33 -116.68 96.36
C HIS A 904 -48.11 -117.18 97.81
N LEU A 905 -47.08 -116.69 98.48
CA LEU A 905 -46.76 -117.04 99.87
C LEU A 905 -47.88 -116.66 100.84
N GLU A 906 -48.54 -115.51 100.61
CA GLU A 906 -49.60 -115.02 101.48
C GLU A 906 -50.89 -115.87 101.39
N ARG A 907 -51.21 -116.43 100.22
CA ARG A 907 -52.32 -117.39 100.07
C ARG A 907 -52.04 -118.70 100.83
N MET A 908 -50.81 -119.18 100.76
CA MET A 908 -50.38 -120.41 101.43
C MET A 908 -50.45 -120.28 102.95
N LYS A 909 -50.09 -119.10 103.49
CA LYS A 909 -50.23 -118.76 104.91
C LYS A 909 -51.68 -118.79 105.39
N LYS A 910 -52.62 -118.19 104.64
CA LYS A 910 -54.05 -118.18 105.00
C LYS A 910 -54.66 -119.59 105.11
N ASN A 911 -54.26 -120.50 104.23
CA ASN A 911 -54.73 -121.89 104.30
C ASN A 911 -54.26 -122.60 105.58
N LEU A 912 -53.00 -122.38 105.98
CA LEU A 912 -52.43 -122.95 107.20
C LEU A 912 -53.10 -122.41 108.47
N GLU A 913 -53.41 -121.11 108.52
CA GLU A 913 -54.11 -120.49 109.66
C GLU A 913 -55.52 -121.06 109.86
N GLN A 914 -56.23 -121.43 108.79
CA GLN A 914 -57.55 -122.04 108.87
C GLN A 914 -57.49 -123.45 109.48
N THR A 915 -56.49 -124.27 109.10
CA THR A 915 -56.28 -125.62 109.68
C THR A 915 -55.94 -125.58 111.18
N VAL A 916 -55.22 -124.56 111.65
CA VAL A 916 -54.87 -124.42 113.07
C VAL A 916 -56.11 -124.11 113.91
N LYS A 917 -57.03 -123.26 113.41
CA LYS A 917 -58.28 -122.92 114.12
C LYS A 917 -59.20 -124.14 114.35
N ASP A 918 -59.30 -125.02 113.37
CA ASP A 918 -60.15 -126.22 113.46
C ASP A 918 -59.63 -127.24 114.48
N LEU A 919 -58.30 -127.36 114.59
CA LEU A 919 -57.66 -128.22 115.58
C LEU A 919 -57.80 -127.67 117.01
N GLN A 920 -57.78 -126.35 117.18
CA GLN A 920 -57.95 -125.70 118.48
C GLN A 920 -59.35 -125.93 119.06
N HIS A 921 -60.40 -125.87 118.23
CA HIS A 921 -61.78 -126.10 118.67
C HIS A 921 -62.03 -127.54 119.12
N ARG A 922 -61.34 -128.52 118.52
CA ARG A 922 -61.44 -129.94 118.92
C ARG A 922 -60.75 -130.23 120.26
N LEU A 923 -59.75 -129.44 120.63
CA LEU A 923 -59.03 -129.58 121.90
C LEU A 923 -59.89 -129.06 123.08
N ASP A 924 -60.52 -127.91 122.91
CA ASP A 924 -61.34 -127.27 123.95
C ASP A 924 -62.60 -128.10 124.32
N GLU A 925 -63.17 -128.86 123.38
CA GLU A 925 -64.29 -129.78 123.64
C GLU A 925 -63.87 -131.03 124.43
N ALA A 926 -62.63 -131.50 124.27
CA ALA A 926 -62.12 -132.67 124.98
C ALA A 926 -61.76 -132.35 126.45
N GLU A 927 -61.27 -131.14 126.73
CA GLU A 927 -60.86 -130.73 128.08
C GLU A 927 -62.03 -130.48 129.04
N GLN A 928 -63.18 -129.99 128.55
CA GLN A 928 -64.36 -129.79 129.40
C GLN A 928 -65.04 -131.08 129.88
N LEU A 929 -64.87 -132.19 129.17
CA LEU A 929 -65.43 -133.51 129.53
C LEU A 929 -64.62 -134.24 130.61
N ALA A 930 -63.31 -133.97 130.74
CA ALA A 930 -62.44 -134.64 131.72
C ALA A 930 -62.52 -134.06 133.16
N MET A 931 -62.89 -132.78 133.30
CA MET A 931 -62.85 -132.07 134.60
C MET A 931 -64.02 -132.37 135.55
N LYS A 932 -65.11 -133.00 135.10
CA LYS A 932 -66.30 -133.31 135.95
C LYS A 932 -66.24 -134.68 136.67
N GLY A 933 -65.34 -135.60 136.29
CA GLY A 933 -65.26 -136.95 136.87
C GLY A 933 -64.34 -137.09 138.10
N GLY A 934 -63.19 -136.41 138.11
CA GLY A 934 -62.12 -136.67 139.09
C GLY A 934 -62.39 -136.18 140.53
N LYS A 935 -63.23 -135.15 140.71
CA LYS A 935 -63.44 -134.49 142.02
C LYS A 935 -64.22 -135.32 143.05
N LYS A 936 -64.94 -136.38 142.65
CA LYS A 936 -65.73 -137.24 143.57
C LYS A 936 -65.03 -138.52 144.02
N GLN A 937 -63.94 -138.92 143.36
CA GLN A 937 -63.19 -140.14 143.69
C GLN A 937 -62.12 -139.91 144.77
N LEU A 938 -61.53 -138.71 144.85
CA LEU A 938 -60.45 -138.38 145.80
C LEU A 938 -60.95 -138.28 147.26
N GLN A 939 -62.13 -137.70 147.49
CA GLN A 939 -62.71 -137.51 148.83
C GLN A 939 -63.13 -138.83 149.53
N LYS A 940 -63.22 -139.94 148.79
CA LYS A 940 -63.58 -141.28 149.33
C LYS A 940 -62.37 -142.15 149.66
N LEU A 941 -61.17 -141.80 149.19
CA LEU A 941 -59.96 -142.61 149.34
C LEU A 941 -59.10 -142.18 150.54
N GLU A 942 -59.02 -140.89 150.87
CA GLU A 942 -58.14 -140.42 151.96
C GLU A 942 -58.79 -140.47 153.35
N SER A 943 -60.12 -140.38 153.46
CA SER A 943 -60.83 -140.74 154.72
C SER A 943 -60.64 -142.21 155.12
N ARG A 944 -60.21 -143.06 154.17
CA ARG A 944 -59.88 -144.47 154.38
C ARG A 944 -58.42 -144.67 154.81
N GLU A 945 -57.54 -143.71 154.52
CA GLU A 945 -56.13 -143.71 154.93
C GLU A 945 -55.98 -143.43 156.43
N GLU A 946 -56.77 -142.47 156.95
CA GLU A 946 -56.72 -142.08 158.36
C GLU A 946 -57.25 -143.18 159.31
N GLN A 947 -58.16 -144.05 158.83
CA GLN A 947 -58.67 -145.21 159.58
C GLN A 947 -57.75 -146.44 159.52
N ALA A 948 -56.90 -146.58 158.50
CA ALA A 948 -56.00 -147.72 158.34
C ALA A 948 -54.76 -147.63 159.24
N ASN A 949 -54.24 -146.44 159.55
CA ASN A 949 -53.05 -146.32 160.39
C ASN A 949 -53.34 -146.41 161.90
N THR A 950 -54.56 -146.12 162.37
CA THR A 950 -54.94 -146.43 163.77
C THR A 950 -55.04 -147.94 164.03
N GLN A 951 -55.31 -148.75 163.00
CA GLN A 951 -55.30 -150.22 163.08
C GLN A 951 -53.87 -150.78 163.14
N LEU A 952 -52.89 -150.09 162.55
CA LEU A 952 -51.45 -150.43 162.62
C LEU A 952 -50.86 -150.28 164.03
N SER A 953 -51.46 -149.42 164.87
CA SER A 953 -51.10 -149.28 166.30
C SER A 953 -51.52 -150.48 167.15
N ARG A 954 -52.60 -151.20 166.79
CA ARG A 954 -53.03 -152.41 167.50
C ARG A 954 -52.29 -153.67 167.05
N PHE A 955 -51.80 -153.70 165.80
CA PHE A 955 -51.08 -154.85 165.23
C PHE A 955 -49.70 -155.10 165.85
N ARG A 956 -48.99 -154.08 166.37
CA ARG A 956 -47.70 -154.29 167.06
C ARG A 956 -47.80 -154.74 168.51
N LYS A 957 -48.97 -154.63 169.15
CA LYS A 957 -49.20 -155.21 170.48
C LYS A 957 -49.37 -156.73 170.42
N VAL A 958 -49.87 -157.25 169.30
CA VAL A 958 -50.06 -158.69 169.03
C VAL A 958 -48.76 -159.34 168.53
N GLN A 959 -47.80 -158.59 167.97
CA GLN A 959 -46.54 -159.18 167.53
C GLN A 959 -45.56 -159.48 168.69
N HIS A 960 -45.72 -158.81 169.85
CA HIS A 960 -45.03 -159.18 171.10
C HIS A 960 -45.46 -160.57 171.62
N GLU A 961 -46.65 -161.06 171.25
CA GLU A 961 -47.16 -162.38 171.63
C GLU A 961 -46.95 -163.45 170.54
N LEU A 962 -46.65 -163.03 169.29
CA LEU A 962 -46.40 -163.95 168.18
C LEU A 962 -44.94 -164.41 168.10
N GLU A 963 -43.96 -163.59 168.50
CA GLU A 963 -42.55 -164.03 168.58
C GLU A 963 -42.33 -165.03 169.74
N GLU A 964 -43.15 -165.01 170.79
CA GLU A 964 -43.23 -166.08 171.80
C GLU A 964 -43.88 -167.39 171.27
N ALA A 965 -44.56 -167.34 170.12
CA ALA A 965 -45.26 -168.46 169.50
C ALA A 965 -44.44 -169.18 168.40
N GLU A 966 -43.50 -168.51 167.71
CA GLU A 966 -42.61 -169.15 166.73
C GLU A 966 -41.42 -169.90 167.38
N GLU A 967 -40.97 -169.51 168.58
CA GLU A 967 -40.06 -170.33 169.41
C GLU A 967 -40.65 -171.71 169.80
N ARG A 968 -41.97 -171.95 169.58
CA ARG A 968 -42.65 -173.22 169.88
C ARG A 968 -43.23 -173.96 168.67
N ALA A 969 -43.52 -173.28 167.56
CA ALA A 969 -43.96 -173.93 166.31
C ALA A 969 -42.80 -174.68 165.61
N ASP A 970 -41.56 -174.16 165.64
CA ASP A 970 -40.42 -174.80 164.96
C ASP A 970 -39.83 -175.99 165.74
N ILE A 971 -40.03 -176.05 167.06
CA ILE A 971 -39.74 -177.27 167.84
C ILE A 971 -40.77 -178.39 167.51
N ALA A 972 -41.96 -178.06 166.99
CA ALA A 972 -43.04 -178.99 166.65
C ALA A 972 -43.09 -179.41 165.16
N GLU A 973 -42.51 -178.65 164.22
CA GLU A 973 -42.18 -179.18 162.86
C GLU A 973 -40.91 -180.07 162.88
N SER A 974 -40.21 -180.16 164.02
CA SER A 974 -39.23 -181.23 164.28
C SER A 974 -39.85 -182.64 164.38
N GLN A 975 -41.18 -182.84 164.34
CA GLN A 975 -41.77 -184.14 164.68
C GLN A 975 -42.84 -184.71 163.74
N VAL A 976 -43.33 -183.97 162.72
CA VAL A 976 -44.48 -184.48 161.92
C VAL A 976 -44.13 -185.15 160.60
N ASN A 977 -42.93 -185.03 159.99
CA ASN A 977 -42.58 -185.98 158.90
C ASN A 977 -41.09 -186.27 158.65
N LYS A 978 -40.41 -186.64 159.73
CA LYS A 978 -39.23 -187.54 159.71
C LYS A 978 -39.53 -188.95 159.17
N ILE A 979 -40.75 -189.23 158.70
CA ILE A 979 -41.26 -190.59 158.51
C ILE A 979 -42.23 -190.65 157.32
N ARG A 980 -41.72 -190.47 156.09
CA ARG A 980 -42.25 -190.89 154.76
C ARG A 980 -41.69 -189.97 153.72
N THR A 981 -40.38 -190.04 153.55
CA THR A 981 -39.55 -191.26 153.43
C THR A 981 -39.85 -192.11 152.20
N LYS A 982 -38.85 -192.05 151.32
CA LYS A 982 -38.12 -193.19 150.73
C LYS A 982 -38.67 -193.78 149.42
N SER A 983 -38.32 -193.11 148.30
CA SER A 983 -37.62 -193.69 147.12
C SER A 983 -37.41 -192.64 146.00
N ARG A 984 -36.16 -192.40 145.54
CA ARG A 984 -35.73 -192.16 144.11
C ARG A 984 -36.31 -190.94 143.35
N ASP A 985 -35.73 -190.27 142.35
CA ASP A 985 -34.44 -190.24 141.62
C ASP A 985 -34.51 -189.01 140.65
N ILE A 986 -33.39 -188.28 140.44
CA ILE A 986 -32.88 -187.72 139.16
C ILE A 986 -33.62 -186.59 138.36
N GLY A 987 -32.96 -185.43 138.16
CA GLY A 987 -32.47 -184.91 136.84
C GLY A 987 -33.06 -183.66 136.11
N GLY A 988 -32.23 -182.59 135.94
CA GLY A 988 -32.06 -181.67 134.76
C GLY A 988 -33.20 -180.72 134.27
N LYS A 989 -33.02 -179.64 133.45
CA LYS A 989 -31.90 -178.88 132.84
C LYS A 989 -32.46 -177.68 131.97
N LYS A 990 -31.70 -176.56 131.85
CA LYS A 990 -31.36 -175.72 130.65
C LYS A 990 -32.33 -174.81 129.80
N GLU A 991 -31.75 -173.65 129.38
CA GLU A 991 -31.49 -173.11 128.00
C GLU A 991 -32.14 -171.81 127.44
N SER A 992 -31.23 -170.99 126.85
CA SER A 992 -31.22 -170.16 125.64
C SER A 992 -32.31 -169.14 125.31
N GLU A 993 -31.96 -167.90 124.99
CA GLU A 993 -31.15 -167.53 123.81
C GLU A 993 -30.42 -166.22 124.16
N GLU A 994 -29.10 -166.09 124.07
CA GLU A 994 -28.03 -167.02 123.59
C GLU A 994 -28.17 -168.53 123.79
#